data_AF-A0AAN6P1X7-F1
#
_entry.id   AF-A0AAN6P1X7-F1
#
_cell.length_a   1.000
_cell.length_b   1.000
_cell.length_c   1.000
_cell.angle_alpha   90.00
_cell.angle_beta   90.00
_cell.angle_gamma   90.00
#
_symmetry.space_group_name_H-M   'P 1'
#
loop_
_entity.id
_entity.type
_entity.pdbx_description
1 polymer ?
#
loop_
_entity_poly.entity_id
_entity_poly.type
_entity_poly.pdbx_seq_one_letter_code
_entity_poly.pdbx_strand_id
1 'polypeptide(L)'
;MSAFAARQRLLGLSAAAATTPNVDDDDDNNNNDDIIDRNTSAKSFFTRDNFRKALQAQKQEPSDDADEKPAARPRKRKQGPKDEAPAEGRDDGRQVKSQCPNLSEPIPTGRRRIIYYSSQRLSQTPIQPKANGRMLLKLLDGERLLVLGSYGIKVREGELTIAGAFLSKSDLVHWVHAPMCHALPVIRTTSDATIELHPHPGARSLGQLASLNPAFGKLWNESDDAPLAQVKKATPTFQIIFTSDDAPKKGGLKELVSPAEWNKQLSDVLDSKKKVTPVVFLSGPKSSGKSTFGRLMANRLITGSGLARQPWAPVVVLDLDPGQPEFGPPSVISLNKLSSPNLYPPFCHPALDPKAAQLRAHTVASVTPSLDPDHFVACALDLFHTYKTSPSLNQLPLIINTPGWIQGTGLDILSELIRQTVPSEVVYMSQDGPEETVDGLKAACQNKKIPFVALPSQQPQGQLSSSVDASTPAASGGGSSRTALHLRTMQTMSYFHLFFSSLTAQQQGLSQSQHHIQTHPGPTWSPTPLTHLPPWRVRYRDPRPGFLGILCYDHQPAPDLLAEAINGMILALVKIEDRAGAFRDFPDLLISPQEQHQSQQSMQQHQQSKNKPDLLICKTPRESLPHLPNPQGKTLSPSHSRVLGLVLVRGIDTLKGELQLLTPLPVEVLSEKGQDLVLVAGRFDTPSWAYAEDLHRRQWERNNANVNVARSKMAAVSSGGPKMEIDDVNGEEGDQDSDETESVGADEVEERPEWQRVKALHDGTSEAQPWVEMLHGSQGRAAGSKVWRVRRDLGRR
;
A
#
# COMPACT_ATOMS: atom_id res chain seq x y z
N MET A 1 35.47 5.86 18.25
CA MET A 1 34.53 6.97 18.56
C MET A 1 33.13 6.56 18.12
N SER A 2 32.12 6.69 19.00
CA SER A 2 30.72 6.38 18.69
C SER A 2 30.18 7.28 17.56
N ALA A 3 29.36 6.71 16.66
CA ALA A 3 28.75 7.39 15.51
C ALA A 3 27.91 8.63 15.91
N PHE A 4 27.49 8.72 17.17
CA PHE A 4 26.77 9.88 17.70
C PHE A 4 27.70 11.09 17.92
N ALA A 5 28.94 10.86 18.38
CA ALA A 5 29.91 11.92 18.67
C ALA A 5 30.52 12.54 17.38
N ALA A 6 30.61 11.76 16.29
CA ALA A 6 31.07 12.25 15.00
C ALA A 6 30.02 13.13 14.29
N ARG A 7 28.72 12.83 14.49
CA ARG A 7 27.61 13.57 13.89
C ARG A 7 27.40 14.94 14.54
N GLN A 8 27.66 15.07 15.84
CA GLN A 8 27.56 16.35 16.56
C GLN A 8 28.70 17.32 16.18
N ARG A 9 29.91 16.82 15.89
CA ARG A 9 31.03 17.64 15.41
C ARG A 9 30.83 18.14 13.98
N LEU A 10 30.24 17.34 13.10
CA LEU A 10 29.94 17.75 11.71
C LEU A 10 28.82 18.79 11.63
N LEU A 11 27.85 18.75 12.55
CA LEU A 11 26.79 19.76 12.61
C LEU A 11 27.26 21.07 13.28
N GLY A 12 28.22 21.01 14.20
CA GLY A 12 28.81 22.21 14.83
C GLY A 12 29.70 23.05 13.92
N LEU A 13 30.26 22.46 12.86
CA LEU A 13 31.13 23.17 11.91
C LEU A 13 30.37 23.93 10.80
N SER A 14 29.08 23.65 10.60
CA SER A 14 28.23 24.36 9.62
C SER A 14 27.72 25.72 10.12
N ALA A 15 27.88 26.04 11.40
CA ALA A 15 27.40 27.28 12.00
C ALA A 15 28.45 28.42 12.01
N ALA A 16 29.68 28.16 11.57
CA ALA A 16 30.79 29.13 11.67
C ALA A 16 31.24 29.74 10.32
N ALA A 17 30.56 29.45 9.21
CA ALA A 17 30.92 29.95 7.89
C ALA A 17 29.75 30.68 7.21
N ALA A 18 29.27 31.76 7.85
CA ALA A 18 28.41 32.75 7.24
C ALA A 18 28.74 34.13 7.83
N THR A 19 29.78 34.76 7.30
CA THR A 19 30.01 36.20 7.39
C THR A 19 30.44 36.66 6.01
N THR A 20 29.58 37.39 5.31
CA THR A 20 29.92 38.17 4.12
C THR A 20 29.93 39.66 4.49
N PRO A 21 30.86 40.45 3.94
CA PRO A 21 30.93 41.88 4.20
C PRO A 21 29.95 42.67 3.32
N ASN A 22 29.43 43.78 3.87
CA ASN A 22 28.63 44.79 3.18
C ASN A 22 29.45 45.51 2.10
N VAL A 23 28.84 45.74 0.95
CA VAL A 23 29.22 46.78 -0.01
C VAL A 23 27.92 47.44 -0.49
N ASP A 24 27.97 48.77 -0.50
CA ASP A 24 26.86 49.73 -0.55
C ASP A 24 26.05 49.74 -1.85
N ASP A 25 24.78 50.16 -1.68
CA ASP A 25 23.82 50.53 -2.72
C ASP A 25 24.20 51.88 -3.36
N ASP A 26 24.04 51.97 -4.68
CA ASP A 26 23.79 53.25 -5.37
C ASP A 26 22.55 53.09 -6.26
N ASP A 27 21.56 53.95 -5.98
CA ASP A 27 20.33 54.18 -6.71
C ASP A 27 20.59 54.64 -8.16
N ASP A 28 19.75 54.20 -9.10
CA ASP A 28 19.26 55.15 -10.10
C ASP A 28 17.92 54.71 -10.75
N ASN A 29 16.97 55.65 -10.69
CA ASN A 29 15.64 55.61 -11.28
C ASN A 29 15.71 55.80 -12.80
N ASN A 30 14.83 55.11 -13.55
CA ASN A 30 14.04 55.79 -14.58
C ASN A 30 12.83 55.00 -15.07
N ASN A 31 11.69 55.70 -15.07
CA ASN A 31 10.42 55.34 -15.69
C ASN A 31 10.54 55.42 -17.23
N ASN A 32 9.82 54.55 -17.96
CA ASN A 32 8.65 54.97 -18.77
C ASN A 32 8.06 53.87 -19.69
N ASP A 33 6.73 53.93 -19.75
CA ASP A 33 5.82 53.74 -20.89
C ASP A 33 5.28 52.36 -21.31
N ASP A 34 3.97 52.25 -21.05
CA ASP A 34 2.97 51.32 -21.57
C ASP A 34 2.78 51.41 -23.09
N ILE A 35 2.77 50.25 -23.77
CA ILE A 35 2.04 50.07 -25.03
C ILE A 35 1.23 48.77 -24.95
N ILE A 36 -0.09 48.94 -25.01
CA ILE A 36 -1.12 47.90 -25.06
C ILE A 36 -1.12 47.30 -26.46
N ASP A 37 -0.93 45.98 -26.57
CA ASP A 37 -1.34 45.25 -27.76
C ASP A 37 -2.06 43.93 -27.42
N ARG A 38 -3.25 43.78 -28.01
CA ARG A 38 -4.22 42.72 -27.77
C ARG A 38 -3.98 41.57 -28.74
N ASN A 39 -3.47 40.44 -28.25
CA ASN A 39 -3.81 39.14 -28.85
C ASN A 39 -3.60 37.98 -27.87
N THR A 40 -4.72 37.31 -27.55
CA THR A 40 -4.88 36.15 -26.67
C THR A 40 -4.52 34.84 -27.37
N SER A 41 -3.56 34.09 -26.83
CA SER A 41 -3.52 32.63 -26.89
C SER A 41 -2.59 32.08 -25.80
N ALA A 42 -3.13 31.16 -24.98
CA ALA A 42 -2.48 30.24 -24.05
C ALA A 42 -1.13 30.69 -23.42
N LYS A 43 -1.19 31.49 -22.33
CA LYS A 43 -0.02 31.71 -21.47
C LYS A 43 -0.06 30.80 -20.24
N SER A 44 0.92 29.91 -20.21
CA SER A 44 1.61 29.34 -19.05
C SER A 44 1.28 30.04 -17.73
N PHE A 45 0.60 29.33 -16.84
CA PHE A 45 0.65 29.60 -15.41
C PHE A 45 1.33 28.41 -14.75
N PHE A 46 2.35 28.70 -13.94
CA PHE A 46 3.07 27.87 -12.96
C PHE A 46 4.59 28.00 -13.14
N THR A 47 5.19 28.94 -12.42
CA THR A 47 6.63 28.98 -12.15
C THR A 47 6.85 28.81 -10.65
N ARG A 48 7.90 28.05 -10.30
CA ARG A 48 8.35 27.76 -8.92
C ARG A 48 8.55 29.02 -8.07
N ASP A 49 8.76 30.16 -8.71
CA ASP A 49 8.99 31.45 -8.07
C ASP A 49 7.71 32.11 -7.54
N ASN A 50 6.56 31.85 -8.16
CA ASN A 50 5.28 32.40 -7.68
C ASN A 50 4.86 31.77 -6.34
N PHE A 51 5.23 30.51 -6.12
CA PHE A 51 5.00 29.81 -4.85
C PHE A 51 5.91 30.35 -3.73
N ARG A 52 7.20 30.58 -4.00
CA ARG A 52 8.11 31.22 -3.04
C ARG A 52 7.67 32.62 -2.65
N LYS A 53 7.18 33.40 -3.62
CA LYS A 53 6.64 34.75 -3.36
C LYS A 53 5.39 34.72 -2.47
N ALA A 54 4.50 33.75 -2.67
CA ALA A 54 3.32 33.57 -1.82
C ALA A 54 3.68 33.16 -0.37
N LEU A 55 4.71 32.32 -0.19
CA LEU A 55 5.25 31.91 1.12
C LEU A 55 5.95 33.04 1.88
N GLN A 56 6.64 33.95 1.17
CA GLN A 56 7.32 35.09 1.78
C GLN A 56 6.35 36.22 2.18
N ALA A 57 5.23 36.37 1.46
CA ALA A 57 4.22 37.40 1.73
C ALA A 57 3.42 37.18 3.03
N GLN A 58 3.50 36.01 3.67
CA GLN A 58 2.80 35.70 4.94
C GLN A 58 3.64 35.92 6.20
N LYS A 59 4.87 36.45 6.09
CA LYS A 59 5.83 36.51 7.20
C LYS A 59 6.15 37.92 7.74
N GLN A 60 5.32 38.92 7.45
CA GLN A 60 5.47 40.27 8.01
C GLN A 60 4.28 40.61 8.92
N GLU A 61 4.51 40.61 10.24
CA GLU A 61 3.65 41.29 11.21
C GLU A 61 4.34 42.61 11.65
N PRO A 62 3.56 43.63 12.08
CA PRO A 62 4.09 44.94 12.42
C PRO A 62 4.62 45.01 13.87
N SER A 63 5.64 45.84 14.04
CA SER A 63 6.30 46.19 15.30
C SER A 63 5.48 47.16 16.15
N ASP A 64 5.46 46.96 17.48
CA ASP A 64 5.31 48.03 18.47
C ASP A 64 6.04 47.70 19.78
N ASP A 65 6.83 48.66 20.25
CA ASP A 65 7.63 48.68 21.48
C ASP A 65 6.82 49.22 22.68
N ALA A 66 7.06 48.68 23.90
CA ALA A 66 7.44 49.43 25.12
C ALA A 66 7.32 48.63 26.46
N ASP A 67 8.48 48.46 27.10
CA ASP A 67 8.85 48.56 28.53
C ASP A 67 8.43 47.59 29.68
N GLU A 68 9.44 46.80 30.09
CA GLU A 68 10.00 46.33 31.40
C GLU A 68 9.19 46.41 32.74
N LYS A 69 8.83 45.27 33.42
CA LYS A 69 9.53 44.43 34.48
C LYS A 69 9.35 44.87 35.97
N PRO A 70 9.62 44.03 37.03
CA PRO A 70 9.29 42.60 37.28
C PRO A 70 8.99 42.20 38.78
N ALA A 71 8.83 40.88 39.02
CA ALA A 71 8.95 40.07 40.27
C ALA A 71 7.66 39.87 41.13
N ALA A 72 7.33 38.71 41.73
CA ALA A 72 8.12 37.56 42.20
C ALA A 72 7.28 36.24 42.26
N ARG A 73 7.98 35.08 42.28
CA ARG A 73 7.48 33.74 42.70
C ARG A 73 7.60 33.61 44.25
N PRO A 74 7.29 32.48 44.95
CA PRO A 74 6.74 31.15 44.55
C PRO A 74 5.69 30.52 45.52
N ARG A 75 5.10 29.36 45.16
CA ARG A 75 5.17 28.04 45.87
C ARG A 75 3.88 27.19 45.83
N LYS A 76 4.13 25.88 45.62
CA LYS A 76 3.23 24.71 45.66
C LYS A 76 2.77 24.36 47.08
N ARG A 77 1.56 23.78 47.24
CA ARG A 77 1.32 22.67 48.19
C ARG A 77 0.03 21.87 47.91
N LYS A 78 0.06 20.61 48.38
CA LYS A 78 -0.84 19.47 48.14
C LYS A 78 -2.02 19.37 49.13
N GLN A 79 -3.09 18.73 48.63
CA GLN A 79 -4.14 17.86 49.23
C GLN A 79 -4.27 17.68 50.76
N GLY A 80 -5.53 17.65 51.21
CA GLY A 80 -6.02 17.02 52.46
C GLY A 80 -7.51 17.36 52.75
N PRO A 81 -8.30 16.53 53.46
CA PRO A 81 -9.66 16.15 53.01
C PRO A 81 -10.83 16.36 54.00
N LYS A 82 -12.06 16.11 53.48
CA LYS A 82 -13.36 15.69 54.09
C LYS A 82 -14.04 16.56 55.16
N ASP A 83 -15.36 16.73 55.03
CA ASP A 83 -16.35 16.34 56.06
C ASP A 83 -17.81 16.48 55.59
N GLU A 84 -18.68 15.79 56.33
CA GLU A 84 -20.00 15.25 56.03
C GLU A 84 -21.20 16.23 56.19
N ALA A 85 -22.32 15.82 55.62
CA ALA A 85 -23.65 16.44 55.74
C ALA A 85 -24.48 15.86 56.90
N PRO A 86 -25.63 16.48 57.24
CA PRO A 86 -26.77 15.73 57.78
C PRO A 86 -28.08 15.89 56.97
N ALA A 87 -28.78 14.75 56.86
CA ALA A 87 -30.23 14.42 56.93
C ALA A 87 -31.29 15.58 56.92
N GLU A 88 -32.55 15.46 56.48
CA GLU A 88 -33.47 14.36 56.13
C GLU A 88 -34.76 14.99 55.52
N GLY A 89 -35.57 14.24 54.76
CA GLY A 89 -36.95 14.63 54.44
C GLY A 89 -37.58 13.96 53.20
N ARG A 90 -38.42 12.94 53.43
CA ARG A 90 -39.30 12.19 52.48
C ARG A 90 -40.42 13.13 51.95
N ASP A 91 -41.14 12.93 50.83
CA ASP A 91 -41.80 11.71 50.37
C ASP A 91 -42.39 11.83 48.92
N ASP A 92 -42.48 10.68 48.26
CA ASP A 92 -43.35 10.15 47.19
C ASP A 92 -43.68 10.85 45.85
N GLY A 93 -43.37 10.12 44.76
CA GLY A 93 -43.87 10.30 43.40
C GLY A 93 -43.31 9.30 42.38
N ARG A 94 -44.05 8.20 42.12
CA ARG A 94 -43.78 7.11 41.16
C ARG A 94 -43.26 7.55 39.78
N GLN A 95 -42.11 7.03 39.36
CA GLN A 95 -41.73 6.87 37.95
C GLN A 95 -41.02 5.53 37.71
N VAL A 96 -41.50 4.81 36.69
CA VAL A 96 -40.94 3.57 36.16
C VAL A 96 -39.61 3.89 35.45
N LYS A 97 -38.49 3.38 35.98
CA LYS A 97 -37.17 3.47 35.35
C LYS A 97 -36.75 2.13 34.75
N SER A 98 -36.46 2.16 33.45
CA SER A 98 -35.66 1.18 32.72
C SER A 98 -34.26 1.08 33.35
N GLN A 99 -33.91 -0.11 33.85
CA GLN A 99 -32.60 -0.37 34.44
C GLN A 99 -31.54 -0.60 33.34
N CYS A 100 -30.55 0.29 33.29
CA CYS A 100 -29.20 -0.05 32.84
C CYS A 100 -28.57 -0.98 33.90
N PRO A 101 -27.89 -2.09 33.55
CA PRO A 101 -27.20 -2.91 34.53
C PRO A 101 -25.90 -2.24 34.98
N ASN A 102 -25.74 -2.07 36.29
CA ASN A 102 -24.50 -1.66 36.95
C ASN A 102 -23.42 -2.75 36.79
N LEU A 103 -22.22 -2.33 36.39
CA LEU A 103 -21.00 -3.13 36.34
C LEU A 103 -20.33 -3.17 37.71
N SER A 104 -20.63 -4.19 38.53
CA SER A 104 -19.75 -4.61 39.62
C SER A 104 -20.22 -5.92 40.25
N GLU A 105 -20.05 -7.03 39.54
CA GLU A 105 -19.96 -8.37 40.15
C GLU A 105 -18.69 -9.07 39.62
N PRO A 106 -17.92 -9.76 40.47
CA PRO A 106 -16.78 -10.54 40.03
C PRO A 106 -17.27 -11.73 39.18
N ILE A 107 -16.93 -11.69 37.89
CA ILE A 107 -17.29 -12.72 36.90
C ILE A 107 -16.65 -14.06 37.31
N PRO A 108 -17.39 -15.19 37.26
CA PRO A 108 -16.82 -16.50 37.50
C PRO A 108 -15.70 -16.79 36.49
N THR A 109 -14.52 -17.11 36.99
CA THR A 109 -13.37 -17.57 36.21
C THR A 109 -13.75 -18.82 35.40
N GLY A 110 -13.84 -18.72 34.07
CA GLY A 110 -13.79 -19.92 33.21
C GLY A 110 -14.57 -19.95 31.90
N ARG A 111 -15.41 -18.97 31.52
CA ARG A 111 -16.10 -19.00 30.21
C ARG A 111 -15.58 -17.91 29.27
N ARG A 112 -14.91 -18.31 28.18
CA ARG A 112 -14.60 -17.41 27.04
C ARG A 112 -15.91 -16.82 26.52
N ARG A 113 -15.98 -15.50 26.40
CA ARG A 113 -17.14 -14.80 25.80
C ARG A 113 -17.15 -15.09 24.30
N ILE A 114 -18.10 -15.90 23.84
CA ILE A 114 -18.28 -16.20 22.42
C ILE A 114 -18.76 -14.93 21.72
N ILE A 115 -18.01 -14.47 20.72
CA ILE A 115 -18.39 -13.33 19.87
C ILE A 115 -19.12 -13.88 18.65
N TYR A 116 -20.29 -13.33 18.33
CA TYR A 116 -21.05 -13.69 17.12
C TYR A 116 -20.78 -12.66 16.02
N TYR A 117 -20.27 -13.14 14.89
CA TYR A 117 -19.92 -12.34 13.71
C TYR A 117 -21.01 -12.39 12.63
N SER A 118 -21.61 -13.56 12.42
CA SER A 118 -22.79 -13.76 11.55
C SER A 118 -24.05 -13.99 12.38
N SER A 119 -25.23 -13.74 11.77
CA SER A 119 -26.51 -13.99 12.44
C SER A 119 -26.61 -15.43 12.94
N GLN A 120 -26.99 -15.63 14.21
CA GLN A 120 -27.13 -16.96 14.81
C GLN A 120 -28.14 -17.84 14.08
N ARG A 121 -29.21 -17.26 13.55
CA ARG A 121 -30.23 -18.00 12.79
C ARG A 121 -29.65 -18.62 11.51
N LEU A 122 -28.64 -17.98 10.91
CA LEU A 122 -27.98 -18.50 9.71
C LEU A 122 -27.23 -19.82 9.96
N SER A 123 -26.71 -20.04 11.17
CA SER A 123 -26.07 -21.32 11.50
C SER A 123 -27.08 -22.47 11.63
N GLN A 124 -28.36 -22.14 11.76
CA GLN A 124 -29.48 -23.08 11.86
C GLN A 124 -30.22 -23.26 10.52
N THR A 125 -30.06 -22.32 9.57
CA THR A 125 -30.61 -22.45 8.22
C THR A 125 -29.78 -23.41 7.36
N PRO A 126 -30.40 -24.26 6.52
CA PRO A 126 -29.67 -25.18 5.68
C PRO A 126 -28.90 -24.43 4.59
N ILE A 127 -27.57 -24.36 4.74
CA ILE A 127 -26.68 -23.94 3.68
C ILE A 127 -26.62 -25.07 2.65
N GLN A 128 -27.02 -24.79 1.41
CA GLN A 128 -27.06 -25.79 0.37
C GLN A 128 -25.73 -25.81 -0.39
N PRO A 129 -24.86 -26.83 -0.20
CA PRO A 129 -23.70 -26.99 -1.05
C PRO A 129 -24.15 -27.27 -2.48
N LYS A 130 -23.45 -26.67 -3.44
CA LYS A 130 -23.63 -26.89 -4.88
C LYS A 130 -22.31 -27.40 -5.48
N ALA A 131 -22.39 -27.89 -6.71
CA ALA A 131 -21.21 -28.36 -7.44
C ALA A 131 -20.11 -27.27 -7.50
N ASN A 132 -18.86 -27.72 -7.55
CA ASN A 132 -17.66 -26.88 -7.64
C ASN A 132 -17.43 -25.97 -6.41
N GLY A 133 -17.79 -26.41 -5.21
CA GLY A 133 -17.53 -25.68 -3.97
C GLY A 133 -18.37 -24.42 -3.77
N ARG A 134 -19.46 -24.28 -4.54
CA ARG A 134 -20.39 -23.15 -4.44
C ARG A 134 -21.37 -23.38 -3.29
N MET A 135 -21.84 -22.32 -2.66
CA MET A 135 -22.79 -22.39 -1.53
C MET A 135 -23.98 -21.49 -1.80
N LEU A 136 -25.19 -22.03 -1.73
CA LEU A 136 -26.44 -21.25 -1.84
C LEU A 136 -26.97 -20.98 -0.43
N LEU A 137 -27.23 -19.72 -0.13
CA LEU A 137 -27.72 -19.25 1.16
C LEU A 137 -28.95 -18.37 0.97
N LYS A 138 -29.91 -18.50 1.89
CA LYS A 138 -31.01 -17.56 2.05
C LYS A 138 -30.70 -16.69 3.27
N LEU A 139 -30.67 -15.39 3.08
CA LEU A 139 -30.51 -14.38 4.13
C LEU A 139 -31.87 -13.71 4.32
N LEU A 140 -32.37 -13.66 5.54
CA LEU A 140 -33.59 -12.95 5.90
C LEU A 140 -33.34 -11.46 6.08
N ASP A 141 -34.41 -10.69 6.15
CA ASP A 141 -34.32 -9.27 6.50
C ASP A 141 -33.56 -9.04 7.83
N GLY A 142 -32.66 -8.05 7.82
CA GLY A 142 -31.81 -7.67 8.95
C GLY A 142 -30.64 -8.61 9.24
N GLU A 143 -30.46 -9.70 8.49
CA GLU A 143 -29.36 -10.62 8.71
C GLU A 143 -28.00 -10.07 8.25
N ARG A 144 -26.95 -10.58 8.90
CA ARG A 144 -25.56 -10.25 8.60
C ARG A 144 -24.73 -11.51 8.43
N LEU A 145 -23.79 -11.46 7.49
CA LEU A 145 -22.90 -12.57 7.17
C LEU A 145 -21.45 -12.06 7.09
N LEU A 146 -20.54 -12.77 7.76
CA LEU A 146 -19.11 -12.53 7.70
C LEU A 146 -18.41 -13.71 7.02
N VAL A 147 -17.59 -13.42 6.01
CA VAL A 147 -16.85 -14.41 5.24
C VAL A 147 -15.37 -14.03 5.23
N LEU A 148 -14.52 -14.97 5.69
CA LEU A 148 -13.07 -14.88 5.65
C LEU A 148 -12.54 -15.57 4.39
N GLY A 149 -11.57 -14.97 3.71
CA GLY A 149 -10.90 -15.56 2.54
C GLY A 149 -11.30 -14.90 1.23
N SER A 150 -11.19 -15.64 0.14
CA SER A 150 -11.40 -15.17 -1.23
C SER A 150 -12.61 -15.85 -1.85
N TYR A 151 -13.64 -15.07 -2.18
CA TYR A 151 -14.93 -15.58 -2.65
C TYR A 151 -15.55 -14.67 -3.70
N GLY A 152 -16.63 -15.13 -4.34
CA GLY A 152 -17.49 -14.34 -5.21
C GLY A 152 -18.92 -14.36 -4.71
N ILE A 153 -19.64 -13.26 -4.86
CA ILE A 153 -21.05 -13.11 -4.49
C ILE A 153 -21.87 -12.97 -5.77
N LYS A 154 -22.86 -13.85 -5.95
CA LYS A 154 -23.90 -13.70 -6.97
C LYS A 154 -25.27 -13.61 -6.31
N VAL A 155 -25.96 -12.50 -6.53
CA VAL A 155 -27.31 -12.28 -5.98
C VAL A 155 -28.33 -12.91 -6.92
N ARG A 156 -29.05 -13.92 -6.45
CA ARG A 156 -30.11 -14.61 -7.20
C ARG A 156 -31.45 -13.90 -7.06
N GLU A 157 -31.75 -13.45 -5.84
CA GLU A 157 -32.97 -12.74 -5.46
C GLU A 157 -32.67 -11.73 -4.35
N GLY A 158 -33.47 -10.66 -4.28
CA GLY A 158 -33.30 -9.60 -3.29
C GLY A 158 -32.13 -8.66 -3.59
N GLU A 159 -31.68 -7.98 -2.54
CA GLU A 159 -30.56 -7.04 -2.53
C GLU A 159 -29.78 -7.19 -1.23
N LEU A 160 -28.48 -6.91 -1.29
CA LEU A 160 -27.60 -6.84 -0.12
C LEU A 160 -26.63 -5.67 -0.22
N THR A 161 -26.02 -5.35 0.91
CA THR A 161 -24.94 -4.38 1.01
C THR A 161 -23.64 -5.04 1.47
N ILE A 162 -22.52 -4.60 0.89
CA ILE A 162 -21.17 -5.01 1.29
C ILE A 162 -20.21 -3.86 1.05
N ALA A 163 -19.43 -3.47 2.07
CA ALA A 163 -18.41 -2.43 1.98
C ALA A 163 -18.87 -1.16 1.21
N GLY A 164 -20.07 -0.67 1.52
CA GLY A 164 -20.66 0.53 0.90
C GLY A 164 -21.41 0.30 -0.41
N ALA A 165 -21.18 -0.82 -1.10
CA ALA A 165 -21.86 -1.20 -2.34
C ALA A 165 -23.24 -1.81 -2.08
N PHE A 166 -24.19 -1.57 -2.98
CA PHE A 166 -25.43 -2.34 -3.13
C PHE A 166 -25.30 -3.34 -4.26
N LEU A 167 -25.63 -4.60 -3.99
CA LEU A 167 -25.65 -5.67 -4.98
C LEU A 167 -27.08 -6.22 -5.07
N SER A 168 -27.71 -6.02 -6.22
CA SER A 168 -29.04 -6.54 -6.55
C SER A 168 -28.94 -7.78 -7.45
N LYS A 169 -30.06 -8.47 -7.69
CA LYS A 169 -30.16 -9.59 -8.63
C LYS A 169 -29.42 -9.30 -9.95
N SER A 170 -28.42 -10.13 -10.26
CA SER A 170 -27.59 -10.00 -11.47
C SER A 170 -26.97 -11.35 -11.82
N ASP A 171 -26.61 -11.53 -13.09
CA ASP A 171 -25.84 -12.70 -13.51
C ASP A 171 -24.35 -12.61 -13.21
N LEU A 172 -23.88 -11.41 -12.86
CA LEU A 172 -22.49 -11.14 -12.51
C LEU A 172 -22.12 -11.72 -11.15
N VAL A 173 -20.88 -12.21 -11.06
CA VAL A 173 -20.24 -12.59 -9.80
C VAL A 173 -19.35 -11.44 -9.36
N HIS A 174 -19.60 -10.90 -8.17
CA HIS A 174 -18.78 -9.85 -7.57
C HIS A 174 -17.73 -10.48 -6.67
N TRP A 175 -16.46 -10.36 -7.08
CA TRP A 175 -15.33 -10.99 -6.42
C TRP A 175 -14.83 -10.16 -5.23
N VAL A 176 -14.43 -10.85 -4.15
CA VAL A 176 -14.01 -10.26 -2.88
C VAL A 176 -12.76 -10.97 -2.37
N HIS A 177 -11.77 -10.19 -1.92
CA HIS A 177 -10.67 -10.69 -1.09
C HIS A 177 -10.81 -10.11 0.33
N ALA A 178 -11.01 -10.97 1.31
CA ALA A 178 -11.20 -10.59 2.71
C ALA A 178 -10.12 -11.25 3.59
N PRO A 179 -8.87 -10.74 3.59
CA PRO A 179 -7.80 -11.25 4.44
C PRO A 179 -7.89 -10.70 5.88
N MET A 180 -7.34 -11.44 6.83
CA MET A 180 -7.28 -11.05 8.26
C MET A 180 -6.42 -9.81 8.53
N CYS A 181 -5.56 -9.39 7.60
CA CYS A 181 -4.73 -8.19 7.78
C CYS A 181 -5.52 -6.87 7.60
N HIS A 182 -6.76 -6.95 7.10
CA HIS A 182 -7.68 -5.82 6.96
C HIS A 182 -9.01 -6.13 7.68
N ALA A 183 -9.82 -5.09 7.91
CA ALA A 183 -11.16 -5.28 8.42
C ALA A 183 -12.01 -6.04 7.37
N LEU A 184 -12.65 -7.13 7.78
CA LEU A 184 -13.44 -7.99 6.92
C LEU A 184 -14.75 -7.29 6.53
N PRO A 185 -15.13 -7.28 5.23
CA PRO A 185 -16.37 -6.67 4.79
C PRO A 185 -17.57 -7.47 5.31
N VAL A 186 -18.51 -6.79 5.96
CA VAL A 186 -19.75 -7.38 6.46
C VAL A 186 -20.80 -7.33 5.36
N ILE A 187 -21.42 -8.48 5.04
CA ILE A 187 -22.59 -8.55 4.16
C ILE A 187 -23.84 -8.33 5.02
N ARG A 188 -24.75 -7.46 4.57
CA ARG A 188 -26.02 -7.16 5.26
C ARG A 188 -27.18 -7.13 4.29
N THR A 189 -28.34 -7.58 4.72
CA THR A 189 -29.59 -7.55 3.95
C THR A 189 -30.61 -6.61 4.59
N THR A 190 -31.39 -5.94 3.74
CA THR A 190 -32.53 -5.07 4.13
C THR A 190 -33.88 -5.63 3.67
N SER A 191 -33.84 -6.82 3.06
CA SER A 191 -34.98 -7.63 2.67
C SER A 191 -34.47 -9.07 2.51
N ASP A 192 -35.37 -10.05 2.45
CA ASP A 192 -35.01 -11.41 2.09
C ASP A 192 -34.19 -11.44 0.78
N ALA A 193 -33.05 -12.14 0.81
CA ALA A 193 -32.17 -12.30 -0.33
C ALA A 193 -31.68 -13.74 -0.45
N THR A 194 -31.56 -14.20 -1.69
CA THR A 194 -30.96 -15.50 -2.00
C THR A 194 -29.65 -15.25 -2.72
N ILE A 195 -28.54 -15.75 -2.16
CA ILE A 195 -27.19 -15.52 -2.68
C ILE A 195 -26.44 -16.82 -2.94
N GLU A 196 -25.54 -16.79 -3.91
CA GLU A 196 -24.59 -17.85 -4.18
C GLU A 196 -23.18 -17.33 -3.89
N LEU A 197 -22.44 -18.05 -3.04
CA LEU A 197 -21.02 -17.85 -2.80
C LEU A 197 -20.21 -18.77 -3.70
N HIS A 198 -19.20 -18.19 -4.37
CA HIS A 198 -18.33 -18.87 -5.33
C HIS A 198 -16.88 -18.91 -4.82
N PRO A 199 -16.14 -20.02 -5.01
CA PRO A 199 -14.70 -20.01 -4.82
C PRO A 199 -14.02 -19.05 -5.79
N HIS A 200 -13.08 -18.23 -5.30
CA HIS A 200 -12.41 -17.23 -6.12
C HIS A 200 -11.30 -17.87 -6.98
N PRO A 201 -11.29 -17.68 -8.31
CA PRO A 201 -10.35 -18.34 -9.21
C PRO A 201 -8.89 -17.93 -8.98
N GLY A 202 -8.65 -16.64 -8.69
CA GLY A 202 -7.31 -16.11 -8.39
C GLY A 202 -6.77 -16.41 -6.99
N ALA A 203 -7.56 -17.02 -6.09
CA ALA A 203 -7.20 -17.18 -4.67
C ALA A 203 -5.91 -17.97 -4.47
N ARG A 204 -5.74 -19.04 -5.25
CA ARG A 204 -4.55 -19.90 -5.19
C ARG A 204 -3.29 -19.14 -5.54
N SER A 205 -3.33 -18.37 -6.63
CA SER A 205 -2.16 -17.63 -7.12
C SER A 205 -1.68 -16.59 -6.11
N LEU A 206 -2.61 -15.86 -5.50
CA LEU A 206 -2.31 -14.89 -4.45
C LEU A 206 -1.80 -15.57 -3.16
N GLY A 207 -2.44 -16.66 -2.74
CA GLY A 207 -2.05 -17.41 -1.55
C GLY A 207 -0.64 -18.01 -1.66
N GLN A 208 -0.21 -18.39 -2.86
CA GLN A 208 1.13 -18.95 -3.09
C GLN A 208 2.26 -17.93 -2.89
N LEU A 209 1.99 -16.62 -2.85
CA LEU A 209 3.00 -15.62 -2.49
C LEU A 209 3.52 -15.78 -1.05
N ALA A 210 2.79 -16.50 -0.18
CA ALA A 210 3.26 -16.88 1.15
C ALA A 210 4.53 -17.74 1.12
N SER A 211 4.78 -18.47 0.03
CA SER A 211 6.02 -19.22 -0.18
C SER A 211 7.24 -18.33 -0.41
N LEU A 212 7.02 -17.10 -0.85
CA LEU A 212 8.07 -16.14 -1.19
C LEU A 212 8.34 -15.13 -0.09
N ASN A 213 7.33 -14.82 0.73
CA ASN A 213 7.49 -13.89 1.83
C ASN A 213 6.51 -14.18 2.97
N PRO A 214 6.98 -14.34 4.22
CA PRO A 214 6.12 -14.53 5.40
C PRO A 214 5.09 -13.40 5.63
N ALA A 215 5.27 -12.23 5.01
CA ALA A 215 4.28 -11.16 5.01
C ALA A 215 2.92 -11.62 4.43
N PHE A 216 2.93 -12.60 3.51
CA PHE A 216 1.74 -13.20 2.91
C PHE A 216 1.21 -14.45 3.64
N GLY A 217 1.93 -14.95 4.65
CA GLY A 217 1.48 -16.09 5.46
C GLY A 217 0.39 -15.70 6.47
N LYS A 218 -0.49 -16.65 6.80
CA LYS A 218 -1.54 -16.49 7.81
C LYS A 218 -2.47 -15.31 7.56
N LEU A 219 -2.83 -15.08 6.30
CA LEU A 219 -3.75 -14.02 5.90
C LEU A 219 -5.18 -14.52 5.68
N TRP A 220 -5.34 -15.82 5.42
CA TRP A 220 -6.57 -16.40 4.89
C TRP A 220 -7.18 -17.41 5.88
N ASN A 221 -8.13 -18.21 5.39
CA ASN A 221 -8.82 -19.27 6.15
C ASN A 221 -7.97 -20.54 6.35
N GLU A 222 -6.67 -20.37 6.62
CA GLU A 222 -5.75 -21.46 6.91
C GLU A 222 -6.07 -22.05 8.29
N SER A 223 -6.34 -23.35 8.35
CA SER A 223 -6.55 -24.06 9.62
C SER A 223 -5.20 -24.40 10.26
N ASP A 224 -4.91 -23.85 11.44
CA ASP A 224 -3.72 -24.22 12.24
C ASP A 224 -3.78 -25.72 12.67
N ASP A 225 -4.96 -26.35 12.68
CA ASP A 225 -5.25 -27.64 13.32
C ASP A 225 -5.90 -28.71 12.41
N ALA A 226 -5.79 -28.62 11.07
CA ALA A 226 -6.39 -29.65 10.22
C ALA A 226 -5.78 -31.05 10.54
N PRO A 227 -6.58 -32.05 10.98
CA PRO A 227 -6.06 -33.38 11.29
C PRO A 227 -5.34 -33.95 10.08
N LEU A 228 -4.16 -34.52 10.32
CA LEU A 228 -3.18 -34.99 9.32
C LEU A 228 -3.75 -35.98 8.28
N ALA A 229 -4.95 -36.54 8.52
CA ALA A 229 -5.62 -37.52 7.67
C ALA A 229 -6.59 -36.94 6.60
N GLN A 230 -6.93 -35.64 6.60
CA GLN A 230 -7.99 -35.09 5.72
C GLN A 230 -7.53 -34.27 4.50
N VAL A 231 -6.23 -34.25 4.18
CA VAL A 231 -5.65 -33.36 3.14
C VAL A 231 -5.91 -33.84 1.68
N LYS A 232 -6.75 -34.86 1.48
CA LYS A 232 -7.19 -35.26 0.12
C LYS A 232 -8.27 -34.33 -0.47
N LYS A 233 -8.90 -33.46 0.32
CA LYS A 233 -9.85 -32.44 -0.19
C LYS A 233 -9.12 -31.11 -0.40
N ALA A 234 -9.35 -30.50 -1.56
CA ALA A 234 -8.88 -29.14 -1.85
C ALA A 234 -9.32 -28.19 -0.73
N THR A 235 -8.37 -27.41 -0.19
CA THR A 235 -8.68 -26.40 0.82
C THR A 235 -9.65 -25.37 0.24
N PRO A 236 -10.75 -25.05 0.95
CA PRO A 236 -11.71 -24.06 0.47
C PRO A 236 -11.03 -22.69 0.38
N THR A 237 -11.42 -21.86 -0.58
CA THR A 237 -10.82 -20.52 -0.73
C THR A 237 -11.41 -19.49 0.24
N PHE A 238 -12.49 -19.85 0.95
CA PHE A 238 -13.18 -19.01 1.92
C PHE A 238 -13.86 -19.85 3.01
N GLN A 239 -14.23 -19.21 4.11
CA GLN A 239 -14.94 -19.78 5.25
C GLN A 239 -15.95 -18.77 5.79
N ILE A 240 -17.17 -19.22 6.09
CA ILE A 240 -18.16 -18.41 6.81
C ILE A 240 -17.80 -18.42 8.29
N ILE A 241 -17.79 -17.24 8.91
CA ILE A 241 -17.46 -17.08 10.32
C ILE A 241 -18.73 -16.74 11.09
N PHE A 242 -19.26 -17.68 11.87
CA PHE A 242 -20.41 -17.45 12.73
C PHE A 242 -19.97 -16.92 14.07
N THR A 243 -19.00 -17.59 14.71
CA THR A 243 -18.53 -17.24 16.04
C THR A 243 -17.02 -17.09 16.11
N SER A 244 -16.51 -16.63 17.26
CA SER A 244 -15.07 -16.61 17.57
C SER A 244 -14.39 -17.96 17.52
N ASP A 245 -15.14 -19.07 17.57
CA ASP A 245 -14.57 -20.42 17.51
C ASP A 245 -14.27 -20.85 16.06
N ASP A 246 -14.94 -20.26 15.08
CA ASP A 246 -14.68 -20.48 13.64
C ASP A 246 -13.43 -19.72 13.16
N ALA A 247 -13.06 -18.66 13.89
CA ALA A 247 -11.94 -17.79 13.55
C ALA A 247 -10.59 -18.48 13.82
N PRO A 248 -9.55 -18.23 13.00
CA PRO A 248 -8.22 -18.73 13.28
C PRO A 248 -7.75 -18.33 14.69
N LYS A 249 -7.26 -19.31 15.48
CA LYS A 249 -6.89 -19.14 16.90
C LYS A 249 -5.85 -18.04 17.15
N LYS A 250 -5.06 -17.68 16.12
CA LYS A 250 -4.00 -16.67 16.15
C LYS A 250 -4.37 -15.46 15.31
N GLY A 251 -5.16 -14.54 15.88
CA GLY A 251 -5.47 -13.25 15.27
C GLY A 251 -6.88 -12.81 15.61
N GLY A 252 -7.04 -11.62 16.20
CA GLY A 252 -8.38 -11.04 16.37
C GLY A 252 -8.94 -10.65 15.01
N LEU A 253 -10.10 -11.20 14.64
CA LEU A 253 -10.85 -10.74 13.47
C LEU A 253 -11.37 -9.33 13.72
N LYS A 254 -11.24 -8.47 12.72
CA LYS A 254 -11.80 -7.12 12.73
C LYS A 254 -12.89 -7.04 11.68
N GLU A 255 -14.06 -6.54 12.08
CA GLU A 255 -15.15 -6.26 11.14
C GLU A 255 -14.99 -4.87 10.54
N LEU A 256 -15.38 -4.70 9.28
CA LEU A 256 -15.52 -3.38 8.69
C LEU A 256 -16.78 -2.72 9.26
N VAL A 257 -16.59 -1.63 9.99
CA VAL A 257 -17.66 -0.86 10.63
C VAL A 257 -17.76 0.51 9.94
N SER A 258 -18.97 0.95 9.61
CA SER A 258 -19.24 2.33 9.19
C SER A 258 -20.09 3.03 10.27
N PRO A 259 -19.58 4.07 10.95
CA PRO A 259 -20.35 4.87 11.90
C PRO A 259 -21.58 5.52 11.25
N ALA A 260 -22.58 5.87 12.06
CA ALA A 260 -23.82 6.47 11.56
C ALA A 260 -23.55 7.78 10.80
N GLU A 261 -22.60 8.57 11.27
CA GLU A 261 -22.14 9.82 10.67
C GLU A 261 -21.53 9.59 9.28
N TRP A 262 -20.75 8.51 9.12
CA TRP A 262 -20.21 8.15 7.81
C TRP A 262 -21.35 7.78 6.86
N ASN A 263 -22.30 6.94 7.30
CA ASN A 263 -23.43 6.53 6.46
C ASN A 263 -24.34 7.70 6.09
N LYS A 264 -24.50 8.68 6.98
CA LYS A 264 -25.19 9.95 6.71
C LYS A 264 -24.47 10.73 5.61
N GLN A 265 -23.16 10.97 5.75
CA GLN A 265 -22.38 11.66 4.73
C GLN A 265 -22.41 10.95 3.37
N LEU A 266 -22.32 9.61 3.35
CA LEU A 266 -22.45 8.82 2.14
C LEU A 266 -23.81 9.00 1.44
N SER A 267 -24.88 9.15 2.22
CA SER A 267 -26.22 9.43 1.71
C SER A 267 -26.33 10.86 1.18
N ASP A 268 -25.75 11.83 1.89
CA ASP A 268 -25.76 13.24 1.50
C ASP A 268 -24.99 13.50 0.20
N VAL A 269 -23.91 12.77 -0.06
CA VAL A 269 -23.15 12.84 -1.33
C VAL A 269 -23.98 12.34 -2.51
N LEU A 270 -24.85 11.36 -2.30
CA LEU A 270 -25.75 10.80 -3.31
C LEU A 270 -27.00 11.65 -3.59
N ASP A 271 -27.28 12.68 -2.79
CA ASP A 271 -28.53 13.45 -2.92
C ASP A 271 -28.59 14.17 -4.28
N SER A 272 -29.42 13.60 -5.17
CA SER A 272 -29.70 14.10 -6.54
C SER A 272 -30.23 15.54 -6.60
N LYS A 273 -30.68 16.11 -5.47
CA LYS A 273 -31.05 17.54 -5.39
C LYS A 273 -29.84 18.45 -5.58
N LYS A 274 -28.62 17.95 -5.39
CA LYS A 274 -27.38 18.67 -5.70
C LYS A 274 -27.22 18.74 -7.23
N LYS A 275 -27.32 19.94 -7.79
CA LYS A 275 -27.20 20.20 -9.25
C LYS A 275 -25.78 20.01 -9.81
N VAL A 276 -24.77 19.82 -8.97
CA VAL A 276 -23.36 19.78 -9.35
C VAL A 276 -22.79 18.39 -9.04
N THR A 277 -22.07 17.82 -10.00
CA THR A 277 -21.31 16.58 -9.81
C THR A 277 -20.32 16.72 -8.65
N PRO A 278 -20.38 15.83 -7.64
CA PRO A 278 -19.57 16.01 -6.43
C PRO A 278 -18.08 15.77 -6.69
N VAL A 279 -17.26 16.67 -6.12
CA VAL A 279 -15.80 16.56 -6.01
C VAL A 279 -15.46 16.60 -4.52
N VAL A 280 -15.19 15.43 -3.94
CA VAL A 280 -15.00 15.28 -2.49
C VAL A 280 -13.53 15.19 -2.16
N PHE A 281 -13.03 16.09 -1.32
CA PHE A 281 -11.65 16.10 -0.86
C PHE A 281 -11.53 15.46 0.54
N LEU A 282 -10.84 14.33 0.63
CA LEU A 282 -10.69 13.58 1.88
C LEU A 282 -9.35 13.90 2.54
N SER A 283 -9.39 14.50 3.73
CA SER A 283 -8.20 14.82 4.54
C SER A 283 -8.30 14.25 5.96
N GLY A 284 -7.20 14.25 6.70
CA GLY A 284 -7.14 13.69 8.06
C GLY A 284 -5.84 12.94 8.39
N PRO A 285 -5.58 12.69 9.68
CA PRO A 285 -4.32 12.09 10.14
C PRO A 285 -4.12 10.66 9.62
N LYS A 286 -2.90 10.14 9.79
CA LYS A 286 -2.60 8.72 9.53
C LYS A 286 -3.52 7.83 10.38
N SER A 287 -3.92 6.69 9.81
CA SER A 287 -4.76 5.68 10.48
C SER A 287 -6.16 6.15 10.91
N SER A 288 -6.66 7.28 10.40
CA SER A 288 -7.97 7.81 10.81
C SER A 288 -9.17 7.16 10.11
N GLY A 289 -8.93 6.41 9.04
CA GLY A 289 -9.97 5.73 8.24
C GLY A 289 -10.24 6.35 6.86
N LYS A 290 -9.45 7.34 6.40
CA LYS A 290 -9.61 8.01 5.10
C LYS A 290 -9.80 7.07 3.91
N SER A 291 -8.84 6.17 3.67
CA SER A 291 -8.91 5.24 2.53
C SER A 291 -10.09 4.28 2.64
N THR A 292 -10.46 3.89 3.85
CA THR A 292 -11.67 3.08 4.10
C THR A 292 -12.93 3.85 3.72
N PHE A 293 -13.09 5.08 4.21
CA PHE A 293 -14.24 5.93 3.88
C PHE A 293 -14.31 6.26 2.39
N GLY A 294 -13.17 6.57 1.76
CA GLY A 294 -13.07 6.77 0.31
C GLY A 294 -13.50 5.54 -0.48
N ARG A 295 -13.13 4.32 -0.05
CA ARG A 295 -13.59 3.07 -0.68
C ARG A 295 -15.09 2.87 -0.52
N LEU A 296 -15.64 3.09 0.69
CA LEU A 296 -17.09 3.01 0.95
C LEU A 296 -17.85 4.01 0.06
N MET A 297 -17.33 5.23 -0.08
CA MET A 297 -17.90 6.29 -0.92
C MET A 297 -17.85 5.95 -2.40
N ALA A 298 -16.70 5.50 -2.91
CA ALA A 298 -16.57 5.08 -4.29
C ALA A 298 -17.57 3.96 -4.63
N ASN A 299 -17.65 2.94 -3.77
CA ASN A 299 -18.58 1.83 -3.93
C ASN A 299 -20.04 2.31 -3.94
N ARG A 300 -20.39 3.21 -3.00
CA ARG A 300 -21.74 3.77 -2.89
C ARG A 300 -22.11 4.64 -4.09
N LEU A 301 -21.19 5.46 -4.60
CA LEU A 301 -21.37 6.28 -5.80
C LEU A 301 -21.58 5.41 -7.05
N ILE A 302 -20.86 4.30 -7.17
CA ILE A 302 -21.00 3.37 -8.29
C ILE A 302 -22.36 2.69 -8.29
N THR A 303 -22.79 2.18 -7.12
CA THR A 303 -24.01 1.36 -7.01
C THR A 303 -25.28 2.15 -6.73
N GLY A 304 -25.18 3.44 -6.41
CA GLY A 304 -26.31 4.28 -6.05
C GLY A 304 -26.94 3.92 -4.70
N SER A 305 -28.25 4.21 -4.55
CA SER A 305 -29.01 4.05 -3.31
C SER A 305 -29.70 2.68 -3.14
N GLY A 306 -29.46 1.72 -4.03
CA GLY A 306 -30.06 0.37 -4.02
C GLY A 306 -31.55 0.32 -4.43
N LEU A 307 -32.31 1.38 -4.17
CA LEU A 307 -33.76 1.43 -4.42
C LEU A 307 -34.16 1.60 -5.89
N ALA A 308 -33.25 2.06 -6.74
CA ALA A 308 -33.50 2.25 -8.16
C ALA A 308 -32.59 1.32 -8.96
N ARG A 309 -33.17 0.57 -9.91
CA ARG A 309 -32.45 -0.24 -10.92
C ARG A 309 -31.66 0.62 -11.92
N GLN A 310 -31.00 1.66 -11.43
CA GLN A 310 -30.15 2.50 -12.26
C GLN A 310 -28.90 1.70 -12.65
N PRO A 311 -28.42 1.88 -13.89
CA PRO A 311 -27.15 1.31 -14.27
C PRO A 311 -26.05 1.89 -13.38
N TRP A 312 -25.03 1.08 -13.10
CA TRP A 312 -23.86 1.54 -12.38
C TRP A 312 -23.19 2.71 -13.11
N ALA A 313 -22.83 3.73 -12.35
CA ALA A 313 -22.15 4.92 -12.86
C ALA A 313 -20.67 4.88 -12.46
N PRO A 314 -19.73 5.14 -13.39
CA PRO A 314 -18.32 5.21 -13.02
C PRO A 314 -18.03 6.38 -12.06
N VAL A 315 -17.02 6.20 -11.21
CA VAL A 315 -16.45 7.23 -10.34
C VAL A 315 -14.97 7.40 -10.66
N VAL A 316 -14.47 8.62 -10.53
CA VAL A 316 -13.04 8.91 -10.66
C VAL A 316 -12.43 9.04 -9.27
N VAL A 317 -11.26 8.46 -9.07
CA VAL A 317 -10.47 8.59 -7.84
C VAL A 317 -9.11 9.17 -8.16
N LEU A 318 -8.80 10.31 -7.57
CA LEU A 318 -7.47 10.90 -7.54
C LEU A 318 -6.79 10.46 -6.24
N ASP A 319 -5.87 9.52 -6.35
CA ASP A 319 -5.15 8.95 -5.22
C ASP A 319 -3.78 9.61 -5.07
N LEU A 320 -3.65 10.47 -4.05
CA LEU A 320 -2.48 11.30 -3.80
C LEU A 320 -1.64 10.81 -2.61
N ASP A 321 -1.89 9.61 -2.05
CA ASP A 321 -1.06 9.06 -0.97
C ASP A 321 0.09 8.19 -1.54
N PRO A 322 1.33 8.70 -1.65
CA PRO A 322 2.45 7.91 -2.15
C PRO A 322 2.90 6.83 -1.16
N GLY A 323 2.50 6.91 0.11
CA GLY A 323 2.91 5.98 1.15
C GLY A 323 2.00 4.74 1.22
N GLN A 324 0.70 4.91 1.06
CA GLN A 324 -0.25 3.78 1.06
C GLN A 324 -1.30 3.96 -0.05
N PRO A 325 -0.87 3.94 -1.33
CA PRO A 325 -1.80 4.07 -2.44
C PRO A 325 -2.79 2.90 -2.48
N GLU A 326 -3.96 3.15 -3.03
CA GLU A 326 -5.04 2.18 -3.21
C GLU A 326 -4.88 1.40 -4.53
N PHE A 327 -4.53 2.09 -5.62
CA PHE A 327 -4.64 1.56 -7.00
C PHE A 327 -3.32 1.48 -7.78
N GLY A 328 -2.19 1.72 -7.10
CA GLY A 328 -0.86 1.70 -7.70
C GLY A 328 0.19 1.22 -6.70
N PRO A 329 1.45 1.05 -7.12
CA PRO A 329 2.54 0.74 -6.20
C PRO A 329 2.95 1.97 -5.37
N PRO A 330 3.56 1.80 -4.17
CA PRO A 330 4.08 2.91 -3.39
C PRO A 330 5.01 3.83 -4.19
N SER A 331 5.04 5.12 -3.82
CA SER A 331 5.74 6.23 -4.51
C SER A 331 5.12 6.70 -5.82
N VAL A 332 3.94 6.19 -6.18
CA VAL A 332 3.14 6.61 -7.34
C VAL A 332 1.83 7.21 -6.86
N ILE A 333 1.43 8.32 -7.48
CA ILE A 333 0.09 8.93 -7.34
C ILE A 333 -0.62 8.86 -8.68
N SER A 334 -1.95 8.70 -8.69
CA SER A 334 -2.66 8.37 -9.92
C SER A 334 -4.11 8.86 -9.98
N LEU A 335 -4.59 9.04 -11.21
CA LEU A 335 -5.97 9.30 -11.55
C LEU A 335 -6.59 8.02 -12.13
N ASN A 336 -7.62 7.50 -11.48
CA ASN A 336 -8.21 6.20 -11.77
C ASN A 336 -9.70 6.31 -12.03
N LYS A 337 -10.21 5.59 -13.03
CA LYS A 337 -11.64 5.44 -13.31
C LYS A 337 -12.10 4.07 -12.84
N LEU A 338 -13.04 4.05 -11.89
CA LEU A 338 -13.63 2.83 -11.35
C LEU A 338 -15.03 2.65 -11.94
N SER A 339 -15.30 1.48 -12.50
CA SER A 339 -16.62 1.13 -13.09
C SER A 339 -17.32 0.00 -12.34
N SER A 340 -16.69 -0.53 -11.29
CA SER A 340 -17.21 -1.59 -10.44
C SER A 340 -16.76 -1.36 -8.99
N PRO A 341 -17.53 -1.83 -8.00
CA PRO A 341 -17.14 -1.73 -6.60
C PRO A 341 -15.76 -2.34 -6.33
N ASN A 342 -14.93 -1.61 -5.59
CA ASN A 342 -13.65 -2.09 -5.08
C ASN A 342 -13.90 -2.85 -3.76
N LEU A 343 -13.79 -4.17 -3.84
CA LEU A 343 -14.00 -5.11 -2.73
C LEU A 343 -12.69 -5.83 -2.35
N TYR A 344 -11.56 -5.16 -2.57
CA TYR A 344 -10.23 -5.74 -2.43
C TYR A 344 -9.32 -4.82 -1.60
N PRO A 345 -8.42 -5.40 -0.78
CA PRO A 345 -7.30 -4.66 -0.19
C PRO A 345 -6.30 -4.21 -1.27
N PRO A 346 -5.54 -3.13 -1.07
CA PRO A 346 -4.63 -2.57 -2.09
C PRO A 346 -3.64 -3.58 -2.68
N PHE A 347 -3.06 -4.45 -1.86
CA PHE A 347 -2.11 -5.47 -2.33
C PHE A 347 -2.76 -6.56 -3.20
N CYS A 348 -4.08 -6.62 -3.31
CA CYS A 348 -4.79 -7.55 -4.20
C CYS A 348 -5.13 -6.91 -5.57
N HIS A 349 -4.84 -5.63 -5.77
CA HIS A 349 -5.01 -4.93 -7.05
C HIS A 349 -3.96 -3.80 -7.19
N PRO A 350 -2.67 -4.11 -7.03
CA PRO A 350 -1.62 -3.09 -6.89
C PRO A 350 -1.32 -2.31 -8.18
N ALA A 351 -2.04 -2.62 -9.26
CA ALA A 351 -2.13 -1.84 -10.47
C ALA A 351 -3.48 -2.11 -11.15
N LEU A 352 -4.04 -1.08 -11.75
CA LEU A 352 -5.23 -1.18 -12.59
C LEU A 352 -4.83 -1.33 -14.07
N ASP A 353 -5.79 -1.73 -14.91
CA ASP A 353 -5.57 -1.78 -16.36
C ASP A 353 -5.08 -0.40 -16.87
N PRO A 354 -3.89 -0.32 -17.47
CA PRO A 354 -3.27 0.95 -17.86
C PRO A 354 -3.93 1.60 -19.08
N LYS A 355 -4.85 0.91 -19.77
CA LYS A 355 -5.60 1.45 -20.93
C LYS A 355 -7.00 1.89 -20.54
N ALA A 356 -7.68 1.14 -19.68
CA ALA A 356 -9.10 1.34 -19.39
C ALA A 356 -9.37 2.02 -18.03
N ALA A 357 -8.50 1.83 -17.04
CA ALA A 357 -8.79 2.19 -15.65
C ALA A 357 -7.80 3.21 -15.06
N GLN A 358 -6.49 3.01 -15.22
CA GLN A 358 -5.49 4.02 -14.80
C GLN A 358 -5.31 5.05 -15.92
N LEU A 359 -5.84 6.25 -15.73
CA LEU A 359 -5.90 7.28 -16.77
C LEU A 359 -4.58 8.05 -16.91
N ARG A 360 -3.96 8.38 -15.78
CA ARG A 360 -2.66 9.05 -15.69
C ARG A 360 -2.04 8.78 -14.32
N ALA A 361 -0.72 8.75 -14.26
CA ALA A 361 0.02 8.57 -13.02
C ALA A 361 1.35 9.32 -13.06
N HIS A 362 1.83 9.69 -11.88
CA HIS A 362 3.14 10.32 -11.66
C HIS A 362 3.89 9.62 -10.55
N THR A 363 5.23 9.63 -10.62
CA THR A 363 6.06 9.20 -9.51
C THR A 363 6.50 10.40 -8.69
N VAL A 364 6.36 10.27 -7.37
CA VAL A 364 6.98 11.17 -6.37
C VAL A 364 8.40 10.69 -6.05
N ALA A 365 8.76 9.47 -6.48
CA ALA A 365 10.02 8.79 -6.20
C ALA A 365 10.37 8.76 -4.69
N SER A 366 9.34 8.76 -3.83
CA SER A 366 9.41 8.74 -2.37
C SER A 366 8.05 8.30 -1.82
N VAL A 367 8.04 7.69 -0.63
CA VAL A 367 6.81 7.31 0.10
C VAL A 367 6.20 8.48 0.90
N THR A 368 6.73 9.68 0.73
CA THR A 368 6.28 10.92 1.39
C THR A 368 6.43 12.12 0.46
N PRO A 369 5.45 13.06 0.46
CA PRO A 369 5.57 14.34 -0.27
C PRO A 369 6.70 15.24 0.22
N SER A 370 7.23 15.00 1.43
CA SER A 370 8.17 15.92 2.10
C SER A 370 9.52 16.11 1.42
N LEU A 371 9.85 15.26 0.44
CA LEU A 371 11.14 15.34 -0.27
C LEU A 371 11.17 16.50 -1.27
N ASP A 372 10.07 16.67 -2.02
CA ASP A 372 9.87 17.76 -2.97
C ASP A 372 8.36 18.11 -3.00
N PRO A 373 7.91 18.97 -2.06
CA PRO A 373 6.52 19.42 -1.99
C PRO A 373 6.02 20.06 -3.29
N ASP A 374 6.88 20.83 -3.96
CA ASP A 374 6.54 21.55 -5.19
C ASP A 374 6.22 20.56 -6.32
N HIS A 375 7.09 19.55 -6.51
CA HIS A 375 6.86 18.48 -7.48
C HIS A 375 5.59 17.67 -7.16
N PHE A 376 5.36 17.37 -5.87
CA PHE A 376 4.15 16.66 -5.44
C PHE A 376 2.89 17.44 -5.81
N VAL A 377 2.83 18.74 -5.49
CA VAL A 377 1.70 19.62 -5.84
C VAL A 377 1.54 19.71 -7.35
N ALA A 378 2.63 19.91 -8.10
CA ALA A 378 2.58 19.97 -9.56
C ALA A 378 2.02 18.67 -10.18
N CYS A 379 2.43 17.50 -9.66
CA CYS A 379 1.89 16.22 -10.10
C CYS A 379 0.39 16.08 -9.78
N ALA A 380 -0.02 16.45 -8.56
CA ALA A 380 -1.42 16.38 -8.15
C ALA A 380 -2.32 17.29 -8.99
N LEU A 381 -1.87 18.52 -9.28
CA LEU A 381 -2.60 19.47 -10.11
C LEU A 381 -2.67 19.05 -11.58
N ASP A 382 -1.62 18.41 -12.11
CA ASP A 382 -1.65 17.85 -13.46
C ASP A 382 -2.67 16.70 -13.60
N LEU A 383 -2.74 15.81 -12.60
CA LEU A 383 -3.76 14.76 -12.56
C LEU A 383 -5.17 15.34 -12.43
N PHE A 384 -5.36 16.35 -11.59
CA PHE A 384 -6.64 17.06 -11.48
C PHE A 384 -7.02 17.78 -12.78
N HIS A 385 -6.06 18.43 -13.44
CA HIS A 385 -6.25 19.08 -14.73
C HIS A 385 -6.69 18.07 -15.81
N THR A 386 -6.09 16.87 -15.83
CA THR A 386 -6.49 15.77 -16.71
C THR A 386 -7.96 15.38 -16.50
N TYR A 387 -8.41 15.27 -15.25
CA TYR A 387 -9.83 15.06 -14.94
C TYR A 387 -10.70 16.21 -15.42
N LYS A 388 -10.33 17.45 -15.09
CA LYS A 388 -11.17 18.64 -15.29
C LYS A 388 -11.38 18.97 -16.77
N THR A 389 -10.33 18.81 -17.57
CA THR A 389 -10.34 19.14 -19.01
C THR A 389 -10.92 18.03 -19.87
N SER A 390 -10.99 16.79 -19.39
CA SER A 390 -11.58 15.69 -20.14
C SER A 390 -13.13 15.73 -20.05
N PRO A 391 -13.85 15.95 -21.16
CA PRO A 391 -15.31 16.06 -21.14
C PRO A 391 -16.01 14.76 -20.72
N SER A 392 -15.36 13.61 -20.89
CA SER A 392 -15.89 12.30 -20.49
C SER A 392 -15.67 11.98 -19.01
N LEU A 393 -14.79 12.73 -18.33
CA LEU A 393 -14.46 12.52 -16.92
C LEU A 393 -15.07 13.58 -16.02
N ASN A 394 -15.07 14.85 -16.45
CA ASN A 394 -15.50 15.97 -15.60
C ASN A 394 -17.00 15.99 -15.26
N GLN A 395 -17.79 15.10 -15.87
CA GLN A 395 -19.20 14.84 -15.54
C GLN A 395 -19.36 13.75 -14.47
N LEU A 396 -18.30 12.98 -14.19
CA LEU A 396 -18.30 11.89 -13.22
C LEU A 396 -17.89 12.41 -11.83
N PRO A 397 -18.47 11.86 -10.74
CA PRO A 397 -18.02 12.14 -9.38
C PRO A 397 -16.51 11.92 -9.21
N LEU A 398 -15.86 12.78 -8.43
CA LEU A 398 -14.43 12.67 -8.11
C LEU A 398 -14.22 12.57 -6.61
N ILE A 399 -13.40 11.60 -6.19
CA ILE A 399 -12.88 11.50 -4.83
C ILE A 399 -11.38 11.81 -4.87
N ILE A 400 -10.93 12.78 -4.07
CA ILE A 400 -9.52 13.12 -3.90
C ILE A 400 -9.06 12.56 -2.55
N ASN A 401 -8.25 11.50 -2.57
CA ASN A 401 -7.65 10.91 -1.38
C ASN A 401 -6.26 11.52 -1.13
N THR A 402 -6.01 12.07 0.05
CA THR A 402 -4.76 12.78 0.37
C THR A 402 -3.87 12.02 1.35
N PRO A 403 -2.55 12.31 1.41
CA PRO A 403 -1.66 11.72 2.40
C PRO A 403 -2.03 12.15 3.82
N GLY A 404 -1.64 11.33 4.81
CA GLY A 404 -1.90 11.61 6.23
C GLY A 404 -0.97 12.61 6.92
N TRP A 405 -0.23 13.44 6.16
CA TRP A 405 0.64 14.48 6.72
C TRP A 405 -0.12 15.80 6.77
N ILE A 406 -0.56 16.19 7.96
CA ILE A 406 -1.60 17.22 8.15
C ILE A 406 -1.13 18.49 8.88
N GLN A 407 0.16 18.60 9.21
CA GLN A 407 0.73 19.70 9.98
C GLN A 407 1.97 20.28 9.28
N GLY A 408 2.32 21.53 9.59
CA GLY A 408 3.43 22.24 8.94
C GLY A 408 3.27 22.24 7.41
N THR A 409 4.34 21.92 6.69
CA THR A 409 4.33 21.84 5.22
C THR A 409 3.26 20.89 4.66
N GLY A 410 2.86 19.85 5.42
CA GLY A 410 1.74 19.00 5.02
C GLY A 410 0.41 19.77 4.96
N LEU A 411 0.16 20.66 5.93
CA LEU A 411 -1.00 21.55 5.94
C LEU A 411 -0.95 22.56 4.79
N ASP A 412 0.23 23.09 4.48
CA ASP A 412 0.42 24.03 3.35
C ASP A 412 0.06 23.37 2.02
N ILE A 413 0.54 22.13 1.79
CA ILE A 413 0.21 21.32 0.62
C ILE A 413 -1.30 21.10 0.53
N LEU A 414 -1.94 20.65 1.62
CA LEU A 414 -3.38 20.38 1.63
C LEU A 414 -4.20 21.64 1.35
N SER A 415 -3.82 22.76 1.96
CA SER A 415 -4.48 24.05 1.77
C SER A 415 -4.34 24.54 0.34
N GLU A 416 -3.18 24.35 -0.28
CA GLU A 416 -2.94 24.71 -1.68
C GLU A 416 -3.77 23.85 -2.63
N LEU A 417 -3.79 22.53 -2.43
CA LEU A 417 -4.64 21.64 -3.22
C LEU A 417 -6.11 22.00 -3.09
N ILE A 418 -6.62 22.36 -1.91
CA ILE A 418 -8.00 22.82 -1.72
C ILE A 418 -8.27 24.10 -2.54
N ARG A 419 -7.37 25.09 -2.46
CA ARG A 419 -7.53 26.37 -3.20
C ARG A 419 -7.53 26.19 -4.71
N GLN A 420 -6.70 25.28 -5.23
CA GLN A 420 -6.54 25.04 -6.66
C GLN A 420 -7.61 24.10 -7.23
N THR A 421 -8.01 23.07 -6.48
CA THR A 421 -9.00 22.07 -6.95
C THR A 421 -10.44 22.52 -6.73
N VAL A 422 -10.69 23.42 -5.78
CA VAL A 422 -12.02 23.95 -5.42
C VAL A 422 -13.07 22.83 -5.30
N PRO A 423 -12.85 21.86 -4.38
CA PRO A 423 -13.75 20.73 -4.22
C PRO A 423 -15.16 21.20 -3.80
N SER A 424 -16.18 20.39 -4.08
CA SER A 424 -17.55 20.67 -3.63
C SER A 424 -17.71 20.54 -2.12
N GLU A 425 -16.85 19.76 -1.48
CA GLU A 425 -16.76 19.65 -0.02
C GLU A 425 -15.39 19.09 0.40
N VAL A 426 -14.96 19.47 1.61
CA VAL A 426 -13.80 18.90 2.29
C VAL A 426 -14.30 18.07 3.47
N VAL A 427 -13.95 16.78 3.48
CA VAL A 427 -14.24 15.86 4.59
C VAL A 427 -12.96 15.61 5.36
N TYR A 428 -12.93 16.04 6.61
CA TYR A 428 -11.83 15.83 7.54
C TYR A 428 -12.15 14.65 8.46
N MET A 429 -11.37 13.58 8.34
CA MET A 429 -11.60 12.30 9.02
C MET A 429 -11.04 12.29 10.45
N SER A 430 -11.40 13.29 11.25
CA SER A 430 -11.15 13.37 12.69
C SER A 430 -12.01 14.48 13.30
N GLN A 431 -12.59 14.24 14.48
CA GLN A 431 -13.29 15.27 15.25
C GLN A 431 -12.34 15.98 16.24
N ASP A 432 -11.33 15.25 16.73
CA ASP A 432 -10.35 15.71 17.72
C ASP A 432 -8.97 15.97 17.07
N GLY A 433 -8.97 16.49 15.84
CA GLY A 433 -7.73 16.82 15.14
C GLY A 433 -7.02 18.03 15.75
N PRO A 434 -5.72 18.24 15.47
CA PRO A 434 -5.01 19.44 15.92
C PRO A 434 -5.72 20.71 15.46
N GLU A 435 -5.88 21.68 16.36
CA GLU A 435 -6.57 22.95 16.07
C GLU A 435 -5.95 23.67 14.87
N GLU A 436 -4.62 23.78 14.83
CA GLU A 436 -3.86 24.36 13.72
C GLU A 436 -4.25 23.76 12.35
N THR A 437 -4.34 22.43 12.27
CA THR A 437 -4.76 21.74 11.05
C THR A 437 -6.20 22.11 10.69
N VAL A 438 -7.11 22.04 11.65
CA VAL A 438 -8.53 22.29 11.42
C VAL A 438 -8.75 23.72 10.95
N ASP A 439 -8.10 24.69 11.59
CA ASP A 439 -8.22 26.10 11.27
C ASP A 439 -7.59 26.44 9.92
N GLY A 440 -6.40 25.90 9.62
CA GLY A 440 -5.77 26.06 8.31
C GLY A 440 -6.61 25.51 7.16
N LEU A 441 -7.19 24.31 7.33
CA LEU A 441 -8.08 23.72 6.32
C LEU A 441 -9.38 24.54 6.17
N LYS A 442 -9.97 25.01 7.28
CA LYS A 442 -11.15 25.89 7.23
C LYS A 442 -10.84 27.21 6.52
N ALA A 443 -9.70 27.83 6.81
CA ALA A 443 -9.26 29.05 6.15
C ALA A 443 -9.12 28.85 4.63
N ALA A 444 -8.55 27.72 4.19
CA ALA A 444 -8.48 27.37 2.76
C ALA A 444 -9.87 27.20 2.11
N CYS A 445 -10.88 26.77 2.88
CA CYS A 445 -12.26 26.60 2.40
C CYS A 445 -13.06 27.91 2.33
N GLN A 446 -12.76 28.91 3.18
CA GLN A 446 -13.56 30.13 3.38
C GLN A 446 -13.73 30.95 2.10
N ASN A 447 -12.65 31.19 1.35
CA ASN A 447 -12.65 32.07 0.16
C ASN A 447 -13.65 31.63 -0.92
N LYS A 448 -13.89 30.32 -1.05
CA LYS A 448 -14.79 29.73 -2.04
C LYS A 448 -16.08 29.17 -1.42
N LYS A 449 -16.30 29.40 -0.12
CA LYS A 449 -17.45 28.88 0.65
C LYS A 449 -17.59 27.36 0.54
N ILE A 450 -16.47 26.64 0.56
CA ILE A 450 -16.45 25.18 0.48
C ILE A 450 -16.94 24.60 1.82
N PRO A 451 -17.96 23.73 1.84
CA PRO A 451 -18.37 23.02 3.05
C PRO A 451 -17.22 22.20 3.64
N PHE A 452 -17.01 22.33 4.95
CA PHE A 452 -16.05 21.55 5.72
C PHE A 452 -16.80 20.64 6.70
N VAL A 453 -16.61 19.34 6.61
CA VAL A 453 -17.29 18.33 7.44
C VAL A 453 -16.26 17.51 8.20
N ALA A 454 -16.35 17.51 9.53
CA ALA A 454 -15.53 16.64 10.38
C ALA A 454 -16.29 15.34 10.70
N LEU A 455 -15.67 14.20 10.45
CA LEU A 455 -16.22 12.87 10.73
C LEU A 455 -15.42 12.14 11.82
N PRO A 456 -16.07 11.24 12.60
CA PRO A 456 -15.37 10.45 13.60
C PRO A 456 -14.30 9.57 12.95
N SER A 457 -13.16 9.43 13.64
CA SER A 457 -12.08 8.54 13.21
C SER A 457 -12.23 7.15 13.82
N GLN A 458 -11.74 6.12 13.13
CA GLN A 458 -11.71 4.75 13.64
C GLN A 458 -10.28 4.32 13.95
N GLN A 459 -9.57 5.11 14.76
CA GLN A 459 -8.26 4.67 15.24
C GLN A 459 -8.42 3.35 16.01
N PRO A 460 -7.57 2.34 15.77
CA PRO A 460 -7.65 1.09 16.50
C PRO A 460 -7.47 1.37 18.00
N GLN A 461 -8.55 1.26 18.78
CA GLN A 461 -8.47 1.26 20.24
C GLN A 461 -7.51 0.13 20.65
N GLY A 462 -6.36 0.48 21.24
CA GLY A 462 -5.36 -0.47 21.73
C GLY A 462 -3.93 -0.31 21.19
N GLN A 463 -3.66 0.57 20.22
CA GLN A 463 -2.28 0.99 19.95
C GLN A 463 -1.97 2.25 20.74
N LEU A 464 -1.49 2.06 21.98
CA LEU A 464 -0.72 3.10 22.65
C LEU A 464 0.38 3.54 21.68
N SER A 465 0.47 4.85 21.45
CA SER A 465 1.56 5.49 20.73
C SER A 465 2.89 5.19 21.45
N SER A 466 3.55 4.10 21.10
CA SER A 466 4.94 3.89 21.49
C SER A 466 5.83 4.26 20.30
N SER A 467 6.38 5.46 20.40
CA SER A 467 7.63 5.83 19.76
C SER A 467 8.71 4.85 20.22
N VAL A 468 8.91 3.76 19.48
CA VAL A 468 10.09 2.90 19.66
C VAL A 468 10.53 2.34 18.32
N ASP A 469 11.82 2.57 18.05
CA ASP A 469 12.65 2.27 16.89
C ASP A 469 12.18 1.17 15.93
N ALA A 470 12.17 1.53 14.64
CA ALA A 470 11.76 0.72 13.49
C ALA A 470 12.77 -0.39 13.09
N SER A 471 13.51 -1.01 14.03
CA SER A 471 14.59 -1.95 13.71
C SER A 471 14.46 -3.36 14.26
N THR A 472 13.35 -3.74 14.88
CA THR A 472 13.15 -5.11 15.39
C THR A 472 11.96 -5.80 14.70
N PRO A 473 12.17 -6.86 13.90
CA PRO A 473 11.06 -7.67 13.42
C PRO A 473 10.52 -8.49 14.58
N ALA A 474 9.22 -8.35 14.86
CA ALA A 474 8.50 -9.22 15.79
C ALA A 474 8.66 -10.68 15.35
N ALA A 475 9.58 -11.39 16.01
CA ALA A 475 9.67 -12.82 15.92
C ALA A 475 8.56 -13.44 16.78
N SER A 476 7.99 -14.52 16.27
CA SER A 476 7.09 -15.47 16.94
C SER A 476 5.77 -14.95 17.55
N GLY A 477 4.67 -15.29 16.87
CA GLY A 477 3.55 -15.95 17.55
C GLY A 477 2.60 -15.08 18.40
N GLY A 478 1.87 -14.16 17.78
CA GLY A 478 0.70 -13.50 18.37
C GLY A 478 0.17 -12.48 17.38
N GLY A 479 -1.15 -12.42 17.14
CA GLY A 479 -1.78 -11.65 16.06
C GLY A 479 -1.24 -10.22 15.95
N SER A 480 -0.33 -9.98 15.00
CA SER A 480 0.42 -8.73 14.89
C SER A 480 -0.18 -7.89 13.77
N SER A 481 -0.70 -6.71 14.14
CA SER A 481 -1.09 -5.67 13.19
C SER A 481 0.06 -5.41 12.22
N ARG A 482 -0.20 -5.50 10.91
CA ARG A 482 0.81 -5.22 9.89
C ARG A 482 1.16 -3.73 9.96
N THR A 483 2.45 -3.40 10.06
CA THR A 483 2.93 -2.02 9.99
C THR A 483 2.75 -1.46 8.59
N ALA A 484 2.84 -0.14 8.43
CA ALA A 484 2.77 0.50 7.11
C ALA A 484 3.85 -0.03 6.15
N LEU A 485 5.06 -0.31 6.65
CA LEU A 485 6.14 -0.90 5.86
C LEU A 485 5.79 -2.33 5.39
N HIS A 486 5.18 -3.16 6.24
CA HIS A 486 4.72 -4.49 5.84
C HIS A 486 3.68 -4.41 4.72
N LEU A 487 2.70 -3.50 4.84
CA LEU A 487 1.67 -3.31 3.82
C LEU A 487 2.26 -2.82 2.49
N ARG A 488 3.18 -1.84 2.52
CA ARG A 488 3.91 -1.40 1.32
C ARG A 488 4.71 -2.53 0.69
N THR A 489 5.43 -3.32 1.49
CA THR A 489 6.20 -4.47 1.00
C THR A 489 5.28 -5.47 0.30
N MET A 490 4.14 -5.81 0.90
CA MET A 490 3.16 -6.70 0.30
C MET A 490 2.65 -6.15 -1.03
N GLN A 491 2.31 -4.87 -1.09
CA GLN A 491 1.79 -4.23 -2.29
C GLN A 491 2.83 -4.16 -3.41
N THR A 492 4.06 -3.74 -3.12
CA THR A 492 5.16 -3.69 -4.10
C THR A 492 5.52 -5.09 -4.60
N MET A 493 5.59 -6.09 -3.71
CA MET A 493 5.84 -7.47 -4.10
C MET A 493 4.70 -8.00 -4.98
N SER A 494 3.45 -7.78 -4.57
CA SER A 494 2.27 -8.14 -5.36
C SER A 494 2.30 -7.50 -6.76
N TYR A 495 2.74 -6.25 -6.88
CA TYR A 495 2.90 -5.56 -8.17
C TYR A 495 3.89 -6.28 -9.09
N PHE A 496 5.09 -6.63 -8.62
CA PHE A 496 6.09 -7.29 -9.46
C PHE A 496 5.76 -8.73 -9.84
N HIS A 497 4.90 -9.39 -9.06
CA HIS A 497 4.41 -10.74 -9.37
C HIS A 497 3.09 -10.74 -10.17
N LEU A 498 2.54 -9.57 -10.51
CA LEU A 498 1.26 -9.46 -11.21
C LEU A 498 1.38 -9.88 -12.68
N PHE A 499 0.43 -10.67 -13.18
CA PHE A 499 0.20 -10.90 -14.60
C PHE A 499 -0.99 -10.06 -15.08
N PHE A 500 -0.74 -9.10 -15.96
CA PHE A 500 -1.82 -8.38 -16.65
C PHE A 500 -2.52 -9.33 -17.64
N SER A 501 -3.66 -9.87 -17.19
CA SER A 501 -4.44 -10.84 -17.96
C SER A 501 -5.26 -10.22 -19.10
N SER A 502 -5.32 -8.88 -19.23
CA SER A 502 -6.19 -8.21 -20.22
C SER A 502 -5.72 -8.34 -21.68
N LEU A 503 -4.54 -8.90 -21.95
CA LEU A 503 -3.99 -8.96 -23.32
C LEU A 503 -3.64 -10.36 -23.82
N THR A 504 -3.58 -11.38 -22.95
CA THR A 504 -3.35 -12.77 -23.36
C THR A 504 -4.61 -13.46 -23.91
N ALA A 505 -5.80 -12.93 -23.62
CA ALA A 505 -7.06 -13.47 -24.16
C ALA A 505 -7.21 -13.26 -25.69
N GLN A 506 -6.49 -12.31 -26.30
CA GLN A 506 -6.53 -12.11 -27.75
C GLN A 506 -5.59 -13.02 -28.55
N GLN A 507 -4.65 -13.73 -27.90
CA GLN A 507 -3.68 -14.61 -28.60
C GLN A 507 -4.05 -16.10 -28.59
N GLN A 508 -5.10 -16.53 -27.88
CA GLN A 508 -5.64 -17.89 -28.02
C GLN A 508 -6.85 -17.93 -28.96
N GLY A 509 -6.64 -17.50 -30.20
CA GLY A 509 -7.51 -17.88 -31.30
C GLY A 509 -7.14 -19.29 -31.78
N LEU A 510 -7.59 -20.34 -31.08
CA LEU A 510 -7.64 -21.72 -31.59
C LEU A 510 -8.64 -22.55 -30.78
N SER A 511 -9.62 -23.12 -31.50
CA SER A 511 -10.74 -23.99 -31.09
C SER A 511 -11.97 -23.31 -30.46
N GLN A 512 -12.92 -22.97 -31.34
CA GLN A 512 -14.33 -22.94 -30.99
C GLN A 512 -14.78 -24.36 -30.62
N SER A 513 -14.76 -24.70 -29.33
CA SER A 513 -15.59 -25.79 -28.81
C SER A 513 -16.40 -25.28 -27.61
N GLN A 514 -17.67 -25.63 -27.61
CA GLN A 514 -18.72 -25.12 -26.73
C GLN A 514 -18.49 -25.54 -25.28
N HIS A 515 -17.75 -24.73 -24.52
CA HIS A 515 -17.94 -24.62 -23.07
C HIS A 515 -17.84 -23.14 -22.69
N HIS A 516 -18.93 -22.59 -22.17
CA HIS A 516 -18.99 -21.28 -21.52
C HIS A 516 -18.08 -21.27 -20.27
N ILE A 517 -16.77 -21.18 -20.46
CA ILE A 517 -15.83 -20.85 -19.40
C ILE A 517 -15.80 -19.32 -19.36
N GLN A 518 -16.40 -18.73 -18.33
CA GLN A 518 -16.23 -17.30 -18.04
C GLN A 518 -14.72 -17.01 -17.94
N THR A 519 -14.18 -16.31 -18.94
CA THR A 519 -12.82 -15.77 -18.92
C THR A 519 -12.65 -14.91 -17.67
N HIS A 520 -11.73 -15.29 -16.77
CA HIS A 520 -11.59 -14.66 -15.46
C HIS A 520 -11.13 -13.20 -15.59
N PRO A 521 -11.90 -12.21 -15.10
CA PRO A 521 -11.56 -10.78 -15.27
C PRO A 521 -10.65 -10.22 -14.16
N GLY A 522 -10.22 -11.04 -13.19
CA GLY A 522 -9.43 -10.59 -12.03
C GLY A 522 -7.92 -10.74 -12.21
N PRO A 523 -7.11 -10.01 -11.41
CA PRO A 523 -5.66 -10.14 -11.42
C PRO A 523 -5.20 -11.56 -11.03
N THR A 524 -4.07 -12.00 -11.61
CA THR A 524 -3.42 -13.26 -11.26
C THR A 524 -1.94 -13.02 -10.95
N TRP A 525 -1.35 -13.87 -10.11
CA TRP A 525 0.02 -13.70 -9.63
C TRP A 525 0.91 -14.88 -9.96
N SER A 526 2.17 -14.58 -10.28
CA SER A 526 3.24 -15.57 -10.40
C SER A 526 3.75 -15.95 -9.01
N PRO A 527 3.73 -17.23 -8.64
CA PRO A 527 4.43 -17.70 -7.46
C PRO A 527 5.84 -18.15 -7.88
N THR A 528 6.56 -17.42 -8.71
CA THR A 528 7.93 -17.76 -9.17
C THR A 528 8.87 -16.68 -8.65
N PRO A 529 10.03 -16.98 -8.04
CA PRO A 529 10.92 -15.95 -7.54
C PRO A 529 11.35 -15.06 -8.70
N LEU A 530 11.53 -13.78 -8.43
CA LEU A 530 11.90 -12.80 -9.46
C LEU A 530 13.24 -13.14 -10.14
N THR A 531 14.13 -13.85 -9.46
CA THR A 531 15.41 -14.36 -10.00
C THR A 531 15.23 -15.39 -11.11
N HIS A 532 14.11 -16.13 -11.11
CA HIS A 532 13.80 -17.14 -12.13
C HIS A 532 12.99 -16.58 -13.30
N LEU A 533 12.49 -15.34 -13.20
CA LEU A 533 11.80 -14.70 -14.30
C LEU A 533 12.79 -14.20 -15.36
N PRO A 534 12.49 -14.38 -16.67
CA PRO A 534 13.31 -13.81 -17.73
C PRO A 534 13.23 -12.28 -17.67
N PRO A 535 14.36 -11.55 -17.61
CA PRO A 535 14.34 -10.10 -17.60
C PRO A 535 14.19 -9.53 -19.00
N TRP A 536 13.64 -8.32 -19.08
CA TRP A 536 13.81 -7.46 -20.24
C TRP A 536 15.27 -7.06 -20.37
N ARG A 537 15.86 -7.32 -21.53
CA ARG A 537 17.23 -6.90 -21.86
C ARG A 537 17.16 -5.61 -22.65
N VAL A 538 17.55 -4.51 -22.01
CA VAL A 538 17.43 -3.16 -22.57
C VAL A 538 18.82 -2.63 -22.87
N ARG A 539 19.13 -2.51 -24.16
CA ARG A 539 20.43 -2.01 -24.62
C ARG A 539 20.54 -0.50 -24.39
N TYR A 540 21.69 -0.08 -23.88
CA TYR A 540 22.00 1.34 -23.65
C TYR A 540 23.24 1.83 -24.39
N ARG A 541 24.01 0.93 -25.04
CA ARG A 541 25.17 1.27 -25.88
C ARG A 541 24.88 1.27 -27.39
N ASP A 542 23.68 0.87 -27.80
CA ASP A 542 23.29 0.81 -29.21
C ASP A 542 23.03 2.20 -29.81
N PRO A 543 23.12 2.37 -31.15
CA PRO A 543 22.77 3.63 -31.84
C PRO A 543 21.32 4.09 -31.58
N ARG A 544 20.45 3.16 -31.21
CA ARG A 544 19.08 3.41 -30.76
C ARG A 544 18.91 2.77 -29.38
N PRO A 545 19.28 3.46 -28.30
CA PRO A 545 19.17 2.91 -26.95
C PRO A 545 17.68 2.73 -26.59
N GLY A 546 17.39 1.75 -25.73
CA GLY A 546 16.01 1.48 -25.29
C GLY A 546 15.42 2.54 -24.35
N PHE A 547 16.25 3.46 -23.86
CA PHE A 547 15.87 4.61 -23.04
C PHE A 547 16.91 5.73 -23.23
N LEU A 548 16.53 6.97 -22.94
CA LEU A 548 17.37 8.16 -23.13
C LEU A 548 18.51 8.23 -22.10
N GLY A 549 18.19 7.99 -20.84
CA GLY A 549 19.15 8.01 -19.75
C GLY A 549 18.50 7.80 -18.39
N ILE A 550 19.34 7.74 -17.37
CA ILE A 550 18.94 7.65 -15.97
C ILE A 550 18.95 9.05 -15.36
N LEU A 551 17.84 9.45 -14.74
CA LEU A 551 17.69 10.72 -14.03
C LEU A 551 17.51 10.44 -12.53
N CYS A 552 18.35 11.04 -11.68
CA CYS A 552 18.21 10.90 -10.23
C CYS A 552 17.42 12.08 -9.65
N TYR A 553 16.38 11.80 -8.87
CA TYR A 553 15.68 12.77 -8.04
C TYR A 553 16.35 12.88 -6.66
N ASP A 554 16.22 14.02 -5.99
CA ASP A 554 16.80 14.35 -4.67
C ASP A 554 18.34 14.40 -4.66
N HIS A 555 18.99 13.29 -4.94
CA HIS A 555 20.43 13.17 -4.87
C HIS A 555 21.02 12.47 -6.10
N GLN A 556 21.95 13.15 -6.78
CA GLN A 556 22.74 12.59 -7.86
C GLN A 556 24.03 11.98 -7.28
N PRO A 557 24.22 10.65 -7.32
CA PRO A 557 25.49 10.05 -6.93
C PRO A 557 26.59 10.45 -7.92
N ALA A 558 27.84 10.37 -7.45
CA ALA A 558 29.00 10.49 -8.35
C ALA A 558 28.86 9.51 -9.53
N PRO A 559 29.23 9.89 -10.77
CA PRO A 559 29.02 9.05 -11.95
C PRO A 559 29.57 7.62 -11.81
N ASP A 560 30.72 7.44 -11.15
CA ASP A 560 31.33 6.13 -10.91
C ASP A 560 30.55 5.23 -9.94
N LEU A 561 29.66 5.80 -9.13
CA LEU A 561 28.84 5.07 -8.15
C LEU A 561 27.41 4.83 -8.65
N LEU A 562 27.02 5.39 -9.79
CA LEU A 562 25.65 5.30 -10.28
C LEU A 562 25.25 3.84 -10.54
N ALA A 563 26.12 3.06 -11.17
CA ALA A 563 25.88 1.64 -11.44
C ALA A 563 25.61 0.86 -10.14
N GLU A 564 26.45 1.05 -9.13
CA GLU A 564 26.31 0.43 -7.81
C GLU A 564 25.07 0.94 -7.05
N ALA A 565 24.69 2.21 -7.23
CA ALA A 565 23.54 2.82 -6.57
C ALA A 565 22.20 2.30 -7.12
N ILE A 566 22.10 2.02 -8.42
CA ILE A 566 20.85 1.57 -9.05
C ILE A 566 20.72 0.05 -9.12
N ASN A 567 21.82 -0.70 -9.13
CA ASN A 567 21.77 -2.16 -9.28
C ASN A 567 20.95 -2.79 -8.14
N GLY A 568 19.97 -3.62 -8.43
CA GLY A 568 19.06 -4.18 -7.41
C GLY A 568 17.98 -3.23 -6.89
N MET A 569 17.91 -1.96 -7.31
CA MET A 569 16.87 -1.01 -6.85
C MET A 569 15.63 -1.01 -7.74
N ILE A 570 14.54 -0.48 -7.17
CA ILE A 570 13.35 -0.08 -7.92
C ILE A 570 13.56 1.31 -8.49
N LEU A 571 13.21 1.48 -9.75
CA LEU A 571 13.18 2.76 -10.47
C LEU A 571 11.79 2.95 -11.09
N ALA A 572 11.45 4.17 -11.48
CA ALA A 572 10.25 4.47 -12.24
C ALA A 572 10.58 4.59 -13.74
N LEU A 573 9.77 3.96 -14.59
CA LEU A 573 9.83 4.13 -16.03
C LEU A 573 8.91 5.28 -16.45
N VAL A 574 9.49 6.39 -16.89
CA VAL A 574 8.79 7.62 -17.24
C VAL A 574 8.80 7.82 -18.75
N LYS A 575 7.61 8.04 -19.33
CA LYS A 575 7.44 8.45 -20.72
C LYS A 575 7.52 9.97 -20.79
N ILE A 576 8.35 10.47 -21.69
CA ILE A 576 8.45 11.89 -22.04
C ILE A 576 7.49 12.13 -23.21
N GLU A 577 6.46 12.92 -22.97
CA GLU A 577 5.42 13.26 -23.96
C GLU A 577 5.90 14.43 -24.83
N ASP A 578 6.56 15.41 -24.22
CA ASP A 578 7.24 16.52 -24.89
C ASP A 578 8.60 16.79 -24.23
N ARG A 579 9.69 16.68 -25.00
CA ARG A 579 11.06 16.86 -24.46
C ARG A 579 11.30 18.28 -23.97
N ALA A 580 10.90 19.29 -24.75
CA ALA A 580 11.16 20.69 -24.38
C ALA A 580 10.44 21.04 -23.07
N GLY A 581 9.15 20.68 -22.97
CA GLY A 581 8.37 20.92 -21.77
C GLY A 581 8.77 20.06 -20.56
N ALA A 582 9.14 18.78 -20.75
CA ALA A 582 9.53 17.90 -19.65
C ALA A 582 10.85 18.32 -18.99
N PHE A 583 11.78 18.81 -19.81
CA PHE A 583 13.11 19.25 -19.40
C PHE A 583 13.26 20.78 -19.29
N ARG A 584 12.16 21.54 -19.27
CA ARG A 584 12.18 23.02 -19.22
C ARG A 584 13.02 23.58 -18.06
N ASP A 585 13.01 22.87 -16.93
CA ASP A 585 13.75 23.25 -15.74
C ASP A 585 15.22 22.80 -15.80
N PHE A 586 15.65 22.14 -16.88
CA PHE A 586 17.01 21.64 -17.12
C PHE A 586 17.64 22.34 -18.34
N PRO A 587 17.91 23.66 -18.28
CA PRO A 587 18.44 24.40 -19.42
C PRO A 587 19.76 23.82 -19.92
N ASP A 588 20.63 23.38 -19.02
CA ASP A 588 21.94 22.79 -19.36
C ASP A 588 21.83 21.42 -20.03
N LEU A 589 20.67 20.76 -19.95
CA LEU A 589 20.43 19.48 -20.64
C LEU A 589 19.87 19.67 -22.06
N LEU A 590 19.28 20.81 -22.38
CA LEU A 590 18.65 21.06 -23.66
C LEU A 590 19.68 21.66 -24.64
N ILE A 591 20.08 20.88 -25.64
CA ILE A 591 20.99 21.34 -26.69
C ILE A 591 20.17 22.08 -27.75
N SER A 592 20.50 23.35 -27.97
CA SER A 592 19.80 24.19 -28.95
C SER A 592 20.18 23.80 -30.39
N PRO A 593 19.26 23.80 -31.36
CA PRO A 593 19.57 23.47 -32.76
C PRO A 593 20.65 24.37 -33.40
N GLN A 594 20.88 25.58 -32.85
CA GLN A 594 21.85 26.54 -33.38
C GLN A 594 23.32 26.13 -33.14
N GLU A 595 23.60 25.24 -32.17
CA GLU A 595 24.96 24.75 -31.93
C GLU A 595 25.41 23.66 -32.92
N GLN A 596 24.49 23.13 -33.75
CA GLN A 596 24.81 22.11 -34.76
C GLN A 596 25.59 22.66 -35.97
N HIS A 597 25.74 23.98 -36.12
CA HIS A 597 26.40 24.57 -37.28
C HIS A 597 27.94 24.59 -37.26
N GLN A 598 28.60 24.21 -36.16
CA GLN A 598 30.08 24.19 -36.11
C GLN A 598 30.71 22.80 -36.21
N SER A 599 29.95 21.71 -36.27
CA SER A 599 30.55 20.37 -36.18
C SER A 599 29.73 19.27 -36.85
N GLN A 600 29.44 19.40 -38.16
CA GLN A 600 29.36 18.26 -39.12
C GLN A 600 28.99 18.74 -40.54
N GLN A 601 30.00 18.94 -41.38
CA GLN A 601 29.85 18.74 -42.83
C GLN A 601 30.10 17.25 -43.12
N SER A 602 29.06 16.42 -43.14
CA SER A 602 28.93 15.28 -44.07
C SER A 602 27.70 14.42 -43.76
N MET A 603 27.01 14.05 -44.84
CA MET A 603 25.92 13.08 -44.97
C MET A 603 24.52 13.50 -44.51
N GLN A 604 23.86 14.17 -45.46
CA GLN A 604 22.42 14.15 -45.63
C GLN A 604 21.92 12.71 -45.85
N GLN A 605 21.03 12.22 -44.97
CA GLN A 605 19.83 11.47 -45.31
C GLN A 605 19.12 11.02 -44.02
N HIS A 606 18.12 11.79 -43.59
CA HIS A 606 16.80 11.34 -43.09
C HIS A 606 16.01 12.58 -42.62
N GLN A 607 15.41 13.28 -43.58
CA GLN A 607 14.33 14.22 -43.29
C GLN A 607 13.08 13.42 -42.90
N GLN A 608 12.78 13.40 -41.59
CA GLN A 608 11.42 13.49 -41.01
C GLN A 608 11.48 13.23 -39.49
N SER A 609 11.82 14.25 -38.71
CA SER A 609 11.36 14.38 -37.32
C SER A 609 11.33 15.86 -36.98
N LYS A 610 10.12 16.39 -36.77
CA LYS A 610 9.87 17.77 -36.32
C LYS A 610 10.74 18.10 -35.09
N ASN A 611 11.45 19.24 -35.13
CA ASN A 611 12.13 19.97 -34.05
C ASN A 611 11.95 19.42 -32.61
N LYS A 612 12.60 18.31 -32.27
CA LYS A 612 12.76 17.89 -30.86
C LYS A 612 14.15 18.33 -30.40
N PRO A 613 14.29 19.03 -29.25
CA PRO A 613 15.60 19.37 -28.73
C PRO A 613 16.38 18.09 -28.40
N ASP A 614 17.68 18.12 -28.67
CA ASP A 614 18.60 17.07 -28.25
C ASP A 614 18.93 17.24 -26.77
N LEU A 615 19.27 16.12 -26.12
CA LEU A 615 19.61 16.09 -24.70
C LEU A 615 21.10 15.85 -24.51
N LEU A 616 21.71 16.57 -23.56
CA LEU A 616 23.03 16.24 -23.05
C LEU A 616 22.96 14.94 -22.25
N ILE A 617 23.44 13.85 -22.85
CA ILE A 617 23.50 12.54 -22.23
C ILE A 617 24.96 12.24 -21.87
N CYS A 618 25.26 12.19 -20.57
CA CYS A 618 26.58 11.83 -20.07
C CYS A 618 26.69 10.32 -19.86
N LYS A 619 27.91 9.77 -19.99
CA LYS A 619 28.18 8.34 -19.77
C LYS A 619 29.00 8.16 -18.50
N THR A 620 28.67 7.15 -17.69
CA THR A 620 29.53 6.80 -16.54
C THR A 620 30.90 6.33 -17.02
N PRO A 621 32.00 6.62 -16.30
CA PRO A 621 33.34 6.32 -16.79
C PRO A 621 33.63 4.84 -17.02
N ARG A 622 33.10 3.95 -16.16
CA ARG A 622 33.40 2.51 -16.19
C ARG A 622 32.37 1.72 -16.99
N GLU A 623 31.09 1.90 -16.69
CA GLU A 623 30.00 1.13 -17.28
C GLU A 623 29.44 1.78 -18.55
N SER A 624 29.84 3.02 -18.86
CA SER A 624 29.26 3.81 -19.96
C SER A 624 27.73 3.89 -19.88
N LEU A 625 27.16 3.90 -18.67
CA LEU A 625 25.72 4.03 -18.47
C LEU A 625 25.28 5.46 -18.83
N PRO A 626 24.24 5.64 -19.66
CA PRO A 626 23.72 6.96 -19.96
C PRO A 626 22.98 7.52 -18.75
N HIS A 627 23.36 8.71 -18.32
CA HIS A 627 22.69 9.46 -17.27
C HIS A 627 22.50 10.91 -17.69
N LEU A 628 21.47 11.52 -17.13
CA LEU A 628 21.10 12.91 -17.33
C LEU A 628 21.59 13.70 -16.11
N PRO A 629 22.63 14.55 -16.25
CA PRO A 629 23.18 15.32 -15.13
C PRO A 629 22.09 16.13 -14.41
N ASN A 630 21.96 15.91 -13.10
CA ASN A 630 20.98 16.62 -12.28
C ASN A 630 21.55 17.03 -10.91
N PRO A 631 22.58 17.90 -10.87
CA PRO A 631 23.24 18.28 -9.62
C PRO A 631 22.32 19.03 -8.66
N GLN A 632 21.25 19.66 -9.16
CA GLN A 632 20.29 20.43 -8.38
C GLN A 632 19.08 19.61 -7.91
N GLY A 633 19.05 18.30 -8.21
CA GLY A 633 17.96 17.40 -7.79
C GLY A 633 16.59 17.76 -8.36
N LYS A 634 16.54 18.40 -9.54
CA LYS A 634 15.30 18.81 -10.21
C LYS A 634 14.47 17.62 -10.66
N THR A 635 13.19 17.85 -10.85
CA THR A 635 12.20 16.85 -11.24
C THR A 635 11.64 17.16 -12.64
N LEU A 636 11.22 16.12 -13.37
CA LEU A 636 10.60 16.28 -14.68
C LEU A 636 9.24 16.97 -14.54
N SER A 637 8.92 17.86 -15.48
CA SER A 637 7.61 18.53 -15.49
C SER A 637 6.47 17.50 -15.68
N PRO A 638 5.50 17.42 -14.73
CA PRO A 638 4.39 16.48 -14.81
C PRO A 638 3.44 16.71 -16.01
N SER A 639 3.37 17.94 -16.53
CA SER A 639 2.52 18.27 -17.69
C SER A 639 3.04 17.75 -19.03
N HIS A 640 4.28 17.26 -19.06
CA HIS A 640 4.94 16.80 -20.28
C HIS A 640 5.60 15.41 -20.11
N SER A 641 5.34 14.76 -18.98
CA SER A 641 5.86 13.43 -18.69
C SER A 641 4.83 12.64 -17.87
N ARG A 642 4.90 11.31 -17.90
CA ARG A 642 4.04 10.45 -17.06
C ARG A 642 4.75 9.16 -16.69
N VAL A 643 4.43 8.58 -15.54
CA VAL A 643 4.95 7.25 -15.18
C VAL A 643 4.13 6.17 -15.88
N LEU A 644 4.82 5.21 -16.49
CA LEU A 644 4.18 4.01 -17.06
C LEU A 644 4.04 2.92 -15.98
N GLY A 645 5.05 2.79 -15.14
CA GLY A 645 5.08 1.88 -14.00
C GLY A 645 6.47 1.81 -13.37
N LEU A 646 6.63 0.91 -12.41
CA LEU A 646 7.92 0.65 -11.76
C LEU A 646 8.66 -0.51 -12.43
N VAL A 647 9.99 -0.45 -12.35
CA VAL A 647 10.92 -1.47 -12.83
C VAL A 647 11.90 -1.83 -11.70
N LEU A 648 12.27 -3.11 -11.60
CA LEU A 648 13.34 -3.59 -10.73
C LEU A 648 14.57 -3.86 -11.58
N VAL A 649 15.69 -3.22 -11.26
CA VAL A 649 16.99 -3.49 -11.92
C VAL A 649 17.54 -4.78 -11.34
N ARG A 650 17.46 -5.87 -12.09
CA ARG A 650 18.01 -7.18 -11.69
C ARG A 650 19.53 -7.22 -11.83
N GLY A 651 20.06 -6.55 -12.84
CA GLY A 651 21.49 -6.55 -13.13
C GLY A 651 21.87 -5.60 -14.25
N ILE A 652 23.16 -5.31 -14.34
CA ILE A 652 23.78 -4.45 -15.34
C ILE A 652 24.85 -5.28 -16.05
N ASP A 653 24.64 -5.59 -17.33
CA ASP A 653 25.63 -6.27 -18.17
C ASP A 653 26.48 -5.20 -18.86
N THR A 654 27.63 -4.90 -18.28
CA THR A 654 28.56 -3.87 -18.77
C THR A 654 29.35 -4.32 -20.01
N LEU A 655 29.46 -5.63 -20.25
CA LEU A 655 30.12 -6.18 -21.42
C LEU A 655 29.24 -6.00 -22.66
N LYS A 656 27.96 -6.34 -22.56
CA LYS A 656 26.99 -6.17 -23.65
C LYS A 656 26.38 -4.78 -23.72
N GLY A 657 26.52 -3.98 -22.67
CA GLY A 657 25.88 -2.67 -22.62
C GLY A 657 24.36 -2.77 -22.45
N GLU A 658 23.88 -3.69 -21.60
CA GLU A 658 22.46 -3.98 -21.39
C GLU A 658 22.04 -3.86 -19.91
N LEU A 659 20.85 -3.31 -19.64
CA LEU A 659 20.18 -3.42 -18.36
C LEU A 659 19.24 -4.63 -18.36
N GLN A 660 19.23 -5.40 -17.28
CA GLN A 660 18.27 -6.47 -17.04
C GLN A 660 17.17 -5.94 -16.12
N LEU A 661 15.98 -5.69 -16.67
CA LEU A 661 14.86 -5.10 -15.95
C LEU A 661 13.71 -6.11 -15.76
N LEU A 662 13.07 -6.07 -14.60
CA LEU A 662 11.84 -6.81 -14.31
C LEU A 662 10.69 -5.80 -14.12
N THR A 663 9.57 -6.05 -14.77
CA THR A 663 8.37 -5.20 -14.65
C THR A 663 7.13 -5.99 -15.03
N PRO A 664 5.99 -5.77 -14.38
CA PRO A 664 4.73 -6.38 -14.78
C PRO A 664 4.11 -5.67 -16.00
N LEU A 665 4.68 -4.55 -16.48
CA LEU A 665 4.08 -3.77 -17.57
C LEU A 665 3.84 -4.62 -18.83
N PRO A 666 2.66 -4.49 -19.46
CA PRO A 666 2.36 -5.23 -20.69
C PRO A 666 3.32 -4.88 -21.82
N VAL A 667 3.59 -5.86 -22.69
CA VAL A 667 4.48 -5.69 -23.85
C VAL A 667 4.02 -4.54 -24.74
N GLU A 668 2.70 -4.36 -24.88
CA GLU A 668 2.08 -3.32 -25.70
C GLU A 668 2.38 -1.92 -25.18
N VAL A 669 2.55 -1.76 -23.87
CA VAL A 669 2.94 -0.49 -23.25
C VAL A 669 4.42 -0.20 -23.50
N LEU A 670 5.25 -1.24 -23.48
CA LEU A 670 6.71 -1.16 -23.64
C LEU A 670 7.18 -1.10 -25.09
N SER A 671 6.41 -1.63 -26.04
CA SER A 671 6.79 -1.78 -27.45
C SER A 671 6.23 -0.68 -28.37
N GLU A 672 5.60 0.35 -27.82
CA GLU A 672 5.16 1.51 -28.59
C GLU A 672 6.38 2.18 -29.25
N LYS A 673 6.37 2.27 -30.58
CA LYS A 673 7.51 2.78 -31.36
C LYS A 673 7.75 4.27 -31.11
N GLY A 674 9.02 4.65 -31.00
CA GLY A 674 9.42 6.06 -30.91
C GLY A 674 9.11 6.73 -29.56
N GLN A 675 8.90 5.94 -28.50
CA GLN A 675 8.77 6.47 -27.15
C GLN A 675 10.11 7.03 -26.66
N ASP A 676 10.05 8.21 -26.05
CA ASP A 676 11.14 8.79 -25.28
C ASP A 676 10.98 8.32 -23.82
N LEU A 677 11.83 7.39 -23.39
CA LEU A 677 11.77 6.78 -22.06
C LEU A 677 12.95 7.22 -21.19
N VAL A 678 12.66 7.53 -19.93
CA VAL A 678 13.66 7.88 -18.90
C VAL A 678 13.46 6.96 -17.71
N LEU A 679 14.58 6.48 -17.14
CA LEU A 679 14.55 5.76 -15.87
C LEU A 679 14.80 6.76 -14.75
N VAL A 680 13.82 6.95 -13.88
CA VAL A 680 13.93 7.83 -12.71
C VAL A 680 14.32 7.02 -11.48
N ALA A 681 15.47 7.35 -10.91
CA ALA A 681 15.95 6.83 -9.63
C ALA A 681 15.65 7.83 -8.52
N GLY A 682 15.20 7.34 -7.36
CA GLY A 682 14.89 8.18 -6.20
C GLY A 682 14.83 7.38 -4.90
N ARG A 683 14.12 7.90 -3.89
CA ARG A 683 13.97 7.35 -2.54
C ARG A 683 12.87 6.28 -2.46
N PHE A 684 12.87 5.31 -3.38
CA PHE A 684 11.99 4.15 -3.27
C PHE A 684 12.39 3.27 -2.08
N ASP A 685 11.41 2.59 -1.46
CA ASP A 685 11.72 1.57 -0.45
C ASP A 685 12.64 0.50 -1.06
N THR A 686 13.75 0.20 -0.38
CA THR A 686 14.71 -0.82 -0.84
C THR A 686 14.00 -2.18 -0.96
N PRO A 687 14.06 -2.86 -2.13
CA PRO A 687 13.35 -4.11 -2.36
C PRO A 687 14.08 -5.32 -1.74
N SER A 688 14.43 -5.23 -0.45
CA SER A 688 15.12 -6.29 0.30
C SER A 688 14.38 -7.63 0.27
N TRP A 689 13.04 -7.59 0.14
CA TRP A 689 12.20 -8.76 -0.04
C TRP A 689 12.55 -9.54 -1.31
N ALA A 690 12.91 -8.87 -2.41
CA ALA A 690 13.20 -9.51 -3.70
C ALA A 690 14.47 -10.37 -3.61
N TYR A 691 15.48 -9.92 -2.88
CA TYR A 691 16.71 -10.69 -2.69
C TYR A 691 16.46 -11.91 -1.77
N ALA A 692 15.50 -11.85 -0.86
CA ALA A 692 15.23 -12.93 0.08
C ALA A 692 14.26 -14.01 -0.46
N GLU A 693 13.68 -13.84 -1.65
CA GLU A 693 12.62 -14.70 -2.18
C GLU A 693 13.03 -16.16 -2.32
N ASP A 694 14.21 -16.44 -2.90
CA ASP A 694 14.70 -17.82 -3.06
C ASP A 694 14.96 -18.51 -1.73
N LEU A 695 15.48 -17.77 -0.74
CA LEU A 695 15.71 -18.29 0.60
C LEU A 695 14.39 -18.62 1.28
N HIS A 696 13.39 -17.74 1.16
CA HIS A 696 12.05 -17.98 1.67
C HIS A 696 11.39 -19.18 1.00
N ARG A 697 11.53 -19.34 -0.32
CA ARG A 697 11.02 -20.49 -1.05
C ARG A 697 11.59 -21.80 -0.56
N ARG A 698 12.92 -21.90 -0.50
CA ARG A 698 13.62 -23.11 -0.02
C ARG A 698 13.24 -23.44 1.42
N GLN A 699 13.10 -22.43 2.28
CA GLN A 699 12.64 -22.62 3.65
C GLN A 699 11.20 -23.14 3.70
N TRP A 700 10.30 -22.58 2.89
CA TRP A 700 8.91 -22.99 2.80
C TRP A 700 8.77 -24.43 2.30
N GLU A 701 9.51 -24.80 1.26
CA GLU A 701 9.56 -26.17 0.73
C GLU A 701 10.07 -27.17 1.77
N ARG A 702 11.14 -26.83 2.49
CA ARG A 702 11.68 -27.67 3.58
C ARG A 702 10.68 -27.87 4.71
N ASN A 703 10.00 -26.80 5.13
CA ASN A 703 8.97 -26.89 6.15
C ASN A 703 7.83 -27.82 5.72
N ASN A 704 7.38 -27.72 4.47
CA ASN A 704 6.32 -28.58 3.93
C ASN A 704 6.78 -30.02 3.72
N ALA A 705 8.04 -30.25 3.32
CA ALA A 705 8.61 -31.58 3.20
C ALA A 705 8.69 -32.28 4.57
N ASN A 706 9.12 -31.57 5.62
CA ASN A 706 9.14 -32.10 6.98
C ASN A 706 7.74 -32.47 7.49
N VAL A 707 6.73 -31.65 7.18
CA VAL A 707 5.32 -31.98 7.47
C VAL A 707 4.88 -33.25 6.72
N ASN A 708 5.29 -33.43 5.46
CA ASN A 708 4.98 -34.63 4.68
C ASN A 708 5.69 -35.89 5.21
N VAL A 709 6.94 -35.78 5.68
CA VAL A 709 7.66 -36.90 6.31
C VAL A 709 6.99 -37.30 7.63
N ALA A 710 6.58 -36.32 8.44
CA ALA A 710 5.81 -36.57 9.64
C ALA A 710 4.45 -37.26 9.33
N ARG A 711 3.77 -36.85 8.24
CA ARG A 711 2.55 -37.53 7.73
C ARG A 711 2.80 -39.00 7.39
N SER A 712 3.88 -39.32 6.67
CA SER A 712 4.20 -40.71 6.29
C SER A 712 4.52 -41.58 7.51
N LYS A 713 5.23 -41.05 8.52
CA LYS A 713 5.52 -41.78 9.76
C LYS A 713 4.26 -42.06 10.59
N MET A 714 3.36 -41.07 10.76
CA MET A 714 2.10 -41.30 11.48
C MET A 714 1.13 -42.22 10.73
N ALA A 715 1.13 -42.20 9.39
CA ALA A 715 0.34 -43.13 8.58
C ALA A 715 0.84 -44.58 8.73
N ALA A 716 2.16 -44.80 8.77
CA ALA A 716 2.74 -46.12 8.97
C ALA A 716 2.43 -46.73 10.36
N VAL A 717 2.33 -45.89 11.40
CA VAL A 717 1.97 -46.32 12.77
C VAL A 717 0.48 -46.66 12.90
N SER A 718 -0.39 -46.11 12.04
CA SER A 718 -1.83 -46.36 12.05
C SER A 718 -2.29 -47.50 11.13
N SER A 719 -1.40 -48.02 10.26
CA SER A 719 -1.66 -49.18 9.41
C SER A 719 -0.89 -50.42 9.90
N GLY A 720 -1.42 -51.05 10.96
CA GLY A 720 -1.23 -52.45 11.39
C GLY A 720 0.12 -53.15 11.15
N GLY A 721 0.93 -53.29 12.20
CA GLY A 721 1.86 -54.41 12.36
C GLY A 721 1.15 -55.65 12.93
N PRO A 722 1.60 -56.89 12.63
CA PRO A 722 0.82 -58.11 12.82
C PRO A 722 0.67 -58.50 14.29
N LYS A 723 -0.53 -59.00 14.64
CA LYS A 723 -0.82 -59.73 15.88
C LYS A 723 0.17 -60.90 16.03
N MET A 724 1.02 -60.86 17.05
CA MET A 724 1.58 -62.08 17.64
C MET A 724 0.64 -62.53 18.76
N GLU A 725 0.08 -63.72 18.58
CA GLU A 725 -0.51 -64.53 19.64
C GLU A 725 0.59 -64.94 20.62
N ILE A 726 0.33 -64.77 21.93
CA ILE A 726 1.08 -65.45 22.98
C ILE A 726 0.06 -66.05 23.94
N ASP A 727 0.18 -67.36 24.10
CA ASP A 727 -0.63 -68.27 24.88
C ASP A 727 -0.58 -68.01 26.40
N ASP A 728 -1.69 -68.35 27.05
CA ASP A 728 -1.90 -68.44 28.50
C ASP A 728 -1.03 -69.51 29.16
N VAL A 729 -0.31 -69.19 30.26
CA VAL A 729 -0.13 -70.08 31.43
C VAL A 729 0.11 -69.28 32.73
N ASN A 730 -0.84 -69.43 33.67
CA ASN A 730 -0.86 -69.37 35.14
C ASN A 730 0.34 -68.87 35.98
N GLY A 731 0.03 -68.09 37.03
CA GLY A 731 0.81 -67.97 38.27
C GLY A 731 0.28 -66.88 39.22
N GLU A 732 -0.16 -67.28 40.41
CA GLU A 732 -0.88 -66.50 41.44
C GLU A 732 -0.02 -65.54 42.30
N GLU A 733 -0.73 -64.53 42.85
CA GLU A 733 -0.59 -63.81 44.13
C GLU A 733 0.72 -63.12 44.59
N GLY A 734 0.59 -61.84 45.02
CA GLY A 734 1.56 -61.16 45.87
C GLY A 734 1.44 -59.63 45.91
N ASP A 735 0.92 -59.12 47.03
CA ASP A 735 0.78 -57.70 47.42
C ASP A 735 2.10 -56.91 47.54
N GLN A 736 1.94 -55.56 47.59
CA GLN A 736 2.73 -54.52 48.28
C GLN A 736 3.62 -53.53 47.50
N ASP A 737 3.45 -52.28 47.94
CA ASP A 737 4.09 -51.01 47.58
C ASP A 737 5.63 -51.01 47.65
N SER A 738 6.29 -50.24 46.78
CA SER A 738 7.24 -49.15 47.16
C SER A 738 7.99 -48.58 45.93
N ASP A 739 8.28 -47.28 46.01
CA ASP A 739 9.20 -46.53 45.16
C ASP A 739 10.60 -47.17 45.12
N GLU A 740 11.19 -47.30 43.93
CA GLU A 740 12.47 -46.66 43.55
C GLU A 740 12.93 -47.10 42.14
N THR A 741 13.49 -46.11 41.45
CA THR A 741 14.38 -46.11 40.27
C THR A 741 14.90 -47.44 39.68
N GLU A 742 14.77 -47.62 38.36
CA GLU A 742 15.91 -47.66 37.42
C GLU A 742 15.51 -47.79 35.93
N SER A 743 16.24 -47.02 35.12
CA SER A 743 16.61 -47.15 33.70
C SER A 743 15.87 -48.12 32.77
N VAL A 744 15.37 -47.58 31.65
CA VAL A 744 15.31 -48.34 30.38
C VAL A 744 15.75 -47.46 29.21
N GLY A 745 16.88 -47.83 28.62
CA GLY A 745 17.10 -47.86 27.17
C GLY A 745 17.20 -46.53 26.44
N ALA A 746 18.41 -45.97 26.44
CA ALA A 746 18.84 -45.10 25.35
C ALA A 746 18.92 -45.93 24.05
N ASP A 747 17.87 -45.87 23.23
CA ASP A 747 18.02 -46.16 21.80
C ASP A 747 18.65 -44.93 21.15
N GLU A 748 19.89 -45.13 20.70
CA GLU A 748 20.75 -44.18 20.01
C GLU A 748 20.04 -43.59 18.79
N VAL A 749 19.34 -42.46 18.98
CA VAL A 749 19.18 -41.50 17.90
C VAL A 749 20.56 -40.87 17.72
N GLU A 750 21.29 -41.34 16.72
CA GLU A 750 22.54 -40.75 16.25
C GLU A 750 22.31 -39.25 16.02
N GLU A 751 22.61 -38.44 17.05
CA GLU A 751 22.57 -36.98 16.98
C GLU A 751 23.66 -36.57 16.01
N ARG A 752 23.28 -36.39 14.74
CA ARG A 752 24.18 -35.79 13.77
C ARG A 752 24.68 -34.46 14.35
N PRO A 753 25.99 -34.31 14.60
CA PRO A 753 26.54 -33.13 15.24
C PRO A 753 26.26 -31.90 14.38
N GLU A 754 26.04 -30.74 15.01
CA GLU A 754 25.61 -29.50 14.34
C GLU A 754 26.42 -29.17 13.08
N TRP A 755 27.71 -29.50 13.05
CA TRP A 755 28.56 -29.28 11.87
C TRP A 755 28.11 -30.07 10.64
N GLN A 756 27.48 -31.24 10.76
CA GLN A 756 26.89 -31.97 9.63
C GLN A 756 25.55 -31.38 9.16
N ARG A 757 24.74 -30.80 10.06
CA ARG A 757 23.56 -30.00 9.68
C ARG A 757 23.97 -28.72 8.96
N VAL A 758 25.10 -28.13 9.37
CA VAL A 758 25.74 -26.97 8.73
C VAL A 758 26.42 -27.37 7.41
N LYS A 759 26.92 -28.60 7.25
CA LYS A 759 27.49 -29.11 5.99
C LYS A 759 26.41 -29.34 4.93
N ALA A 760 25.22 -29.81 5.32
CA ALA A 760 24.05 -29.89 4.43
C ALA A 760 23.48 -28.50 4.03
N LEU A 761 23.83 -27.43 4.77
CA LEU A 761 23.61 -26.03 4.36
C LEU A 761 24.69 -25.55 3.38
N HIS A 762 25.92 -26.07 3.48
CA HIS A 762 27.08 -25.69 2.66
C HIS A 762 27.09 -26.34 1.27
N ASP A 763 26.60 -27.57 1.10
CA ASP A 763 26.66 -28.27 -0.20
C ASP A 763 25.71 -27.68 -1.28
N GLY A 764 24.95 -26.62 -0.96
CA GLY A 764 24.17 -25.83 -1.92
C GLY A 764 24.45 -24.32 -1.90
N THR A 765 25.42 -23.85 -1.09
CA THR A 765 25.76 -22.42 -0.93
C THR A 765 27.22 -22.16 -1.28
N SER A 766 27.61 -22.50 -2.51
CA SER A 766 28.89 -22.03 -3.07
C SER A 766 28.79 -20.62 -3.67
N GLU A 767 27.59 -20.03 -3.82
CA GLU A 767 27.43 -18.68 -4.34
C GLU A 767 26.95 -17.71 -3.26
N ALA A 768 27.81 -16.76 -2.87
CA ALA A 768 27.45 -15.65 -2.00
C ALA A 768 26.38 -14.78 -2.69
N GLN A 769 25.14 -14.85 -2.22
CA GLN A 769 24.06 -14.02 -2.75
C GLN A 769 24.31 -12.54 -2.41
N PRO A 770 24.37 -11.62 -3.39
CA PRO A 770 24.66 -10.21 -3.13
C PRO A 770 23.69 -9.60 -2.12
N TRP A 771 24.22 -8.78 -1.23
CA TRP A 771 23.49 -8.05 -0.18
C TRP A 771 22.77 -8.92 0.86
N VAL A 772 22.94 -10.25 0.84
CA VAL A 772 22.39 -11.14 1.87
C VAL A 772 23.54 -11.73 2.69
N GLU A 773 23.47 -11.54 4.00
CA GLU A 773 24.44 -12.04 4.95
C GLU A 773 23.81 -13.14 5.82
N MET A 774 24.37 -14.35 5.73
CA MET A 774 23.99 -15.48 6.59
C MET A 774 24.65 -15.32 7.97
N LEU A 775 23.84 -15.29 9.03
CA LEU A 775 24.30 -15.10 10.40
C LEU A 775 24.59 -16.45 11.07
N HIS A 776 25.80 -16.61 11.60
CA HIS A 776 26.29 -17.86 12.19
C HIS A 776 26.31 -17.77 13.73
N GLY A 777 25.88 -18.84 14.42
CA GLY A 777 25.92 -18.93 15.89
C GLY A 777 25.05 -17.91 16.64
N SER A 778 25.50 -17.50 17.84
CA SER A 778 24.78 -16.58 18.74
C SER A 778 24.99 -15.09 18.43
N GLN A 779 25.54 -14.74 17.25
CA GLN A 779 25.90 -13.38 16.83
C GLN A 779 24.73 -12.36 16.96
N GLY A 780 24.52 -11.85 18.18
CA GLY A 780 23.53 -10.84 18.54
C GLY A 780 22.06 -11.28 18.55
N ARG A 781 21.75 -12.59 18.69
CA ARG A 781 20.35 -13.07 18.58
C ARG A 781 19.54 -12.77 19.85
N ALA A 782 18.41 -12.08 19.70
CA ALA A 782 17.24 -12.33 20.55
C ALA A 782 16.61 -13.68 20.12
N ALA A 783 16.09 -14.45 21.07
CA ALA A 783 15.44 -15.75 20.79
C ALA A 783 14.35 -15.59 19.71
N GLY A 784 14.49 -16.34 18.60
CA GLY A 784 13.55 -16.31 17.47
C GLY A 784 13.96 -15.47 16.25
N SER A 785 15.13 -14.83 16.25
CA SER A 785 15.63 -14.03 15.11
C SER A 785 16.15 -14.88 13.93
N LYS A 786 15.97 -14.36 12.70
CA LYS A 786 16.24 -15.05 11.41
C LYS A 786 17.73 -15.42 11.24
N VAL A 787 18.01 -16.46 10.46
CA VAL A 787 19.37 -16.97 10.16
C VAL A 787 20.10 -16.12 9.11
N TRP A 788 19.50 -15.04 8.62
CA TRP A 788 20.09 -14.12 7.64
C TRP A 788 19.57 -12.69 7.81
N ARG A 789 20.35 -11.73 7.30
CA ARG A 789 19.97 -10.31 7.18
C ARG A 789 20.31 -9.79 5.79
N VAL A 790 19.56 -8.79 5.32
CA VAL A 790 19.86 -8.09 4.06
C VAL A 790 20.58 -6.78 4.38
N ARG A 791 21.75 -6.55 3.79
CA ARG A 791 22.55 -5.33 3.94
C ARG A 791 23.15 -4.92 2.61
N ARG A 792 22.99 -3.64 2.28
CA ARG A 792 23.53 -3.03 1.07
C ARG A 792 24.61 -2.03 1.46
N ASP A 793 25.85 -2.50 1.50
CA ASP A 793 27.02 -1.66 1.76
C ASP A 793 27.54 -1.14 0.42
N LEU A 794 27.30 0.15 0.12
CA LEU A 794 27.77 0.83 -1.10
C LEU A 794 29.27 1.20 -1.00
N GLY A 795 30.12 0.24 -0.61
CA GLY A 795 31.58 0.43 -0.65
C GLY A 795 32.23 1.01 0.61
N ARG A 796 31.85 0.55 1.81
CA ARG A 796 32.82 0.52 2.93
C ARG A 796 33.32 -0.91 3.11
N ARG A 797 34.42 -1.23 2.44
CA ARG A 797 35.36 -2.24 2.93
C ARG A 797 36.50 -1.53 3.64
#